data_AF-A0A7Z7FR83-F1
#
_entry.id   AF-A0A7Z7FR83-F1
#
_cell.length_a   1.000
_cell.length_b   1.000
_cell.length_c   1.000
_cell.angle_alpha   90.00
_cell.angle_beta   90.00
_cell.angle_gamma   90.00
#
_symmetry.space_group_name_H-M   'P 1'
#
loop_
_entity.id
_entity.type
_entity.pdbx_description
1 polymer ?
#
loop_
_entity_poly.entity_id
_entity_poly.type
_entity_poly.pdbx_seq_one_letter_code
_entity_poly.pdbx_strand_id
1 'polypeptide(L)'
;LSEVGGSIRGGISYATDLFDSNTVERHAGYLNIMLKAMVDDEHRSITTVDLLPPDERTLLLDTWNATEAPSPERYFHQLFEDEVQRNPHGQALVLGNEALTYQQLNLRANRLAHYLIERGVGPEDRIAICVERSFDMIIGPLAIAKAGGAYIPLDPAYPSARLLTILDDADPKLLLCDAAGRDAIGIGPLSDRSTLELDAPEPAWNTLPDINPEPVQLGLRPDHMAYVIYTSGSTGTPKGVMVEHKHLPNFLTWNARSFQLDTGVRCTVTAGFSFDACVWEIWPPLISGATLLLPPAATNDTASLLKWWCAQDVHFAFMVTPLMSQMLAGESVPPNLRYLLTGGDSLQSIPEKIPPNTKLVHCYGCTENTVVATSGIIGSEDSVPHIGRPIHNMRVYLLDANRQPVPRGAVGEIYIGGTGVARGYLNRPDLTAERFMPDPFNPTHGARMYRTNDLARHLPDGNLAFLGRNDHQIKLRGFRIEPGEIEARIAEHKDVADAIVVARGDSTDKCLVAYVVPNASDTPEGESNADRLIAELRNHLSDSLPDYMVPAAFVILEEFPLTPNGKLDRKALPIPNENSFLRRTYEPPKGPIETALAAIWMDLLRLSRVGRHDHFFDLGGHSLLAVRLLSRVQNEFDVFADIRMLFNHPTLETFSEALLMKAALG
;
A
#
# COMPACT_ATOMS: atom_id res chain seq x y z
N LEU A 1 42.85 22.57 -15.45
CA LEU A 1 43.82 22.77 -14.35
C LEU A 1 45.15 23.18 -14.96
N SER A 2 45.92 24.05 -14.31
CA SER A 2 47.27 24.47 -14.71
C SER A 2 48.16 24.60 -13.48
N GLU A 3 49.45 24.33 -13.64
CA GLU A 3 50.43 24.50 -12.57
C GLU A 3 50.96 25.94 -12.58
N VAL A 4 50.81 26.64 -11.46
CA VAL A 4 51.23 28.05 -11.32
C VAL A 4 51.89 28.22 -9.96
N GLY A 5 53.21 28.42 -9.94
CA GLY A 5 53.98 28.69 -8.73
C GLY A 5 53.97 27.55 -7.71
N GLY A 6 54.06 26.29 -8.16
CA GLY A 6 54.01 25.11 -7.30
C GLY A 6 52.62 24.79 -6.73
N SER A 7 51.57 25.40 -7.28
CA SER A 7 50.17 25.12 -6.94
C SER A 7 49.37 24.74 -8.18
N ILE A 8 48.44 23.79 -8.04
CA ILE A 8 47.47 23.47 -9.08
C ILE A 8 46.34 24.49 -9.00
N ARG A 9 46.08 25.20 -10.11
CA ARG A 9 44.97 26.15 -10.25
C ARG A 9 43.98 25.66 -11.31
N GLY A 10 42.71 25.95 -11.14
CA GLY A 10 41.69 25.64 -12.14
C GLY A 10 40.39 26.38 -11.85
N GLY A 11 39.48 26.33 -12.82
CA GLY A 11 38.11 26.79 -12.66
C GLY A 11 37.14 25.67 -13.06
N ILE A 12 35.94 25.72 -12.51
CA ILE A 12 34.83 24.85 -12.91
C ILE A 12 33.83 25.73 -13.68
N SER A 13 33.62 25.41 -14.95
CA SER A 13 32.55 25.99 -15.76
C SER A 13 31.31 25.12 -15.63
N TYR A 14 30.15 25.74 -15.39
CA TYR A 14 28.89 25.03 -15.19
C TYR A 14 27.73 25.78 -15.84
N ALA A 15 26.68 25.05 -16.21
CA ALA A 15 25.45 25.61 -16.74
C ALA A 15 24.57 26.11 -15.59
N THR A 16 24.29 27.42 -15.56
CA THR A 16 23.45 28.05 -14.52
C THR A 16 21.99 27.58 -14.57
N ASP A 17 21.56 27.05 -15.71
CA ASP A 17 20.22 26.44 -15.87
C ASP A 17 20.10 25.10 -15.15
N LEU A 18 21.23 24.47 -14.78
CA LEU A 18 21.27 23.16 -14.12
C LEU A 18 21.84 23.21 -12.70
N PHE A 19 22.74 24.16 -12.41
CA PHE A 19 23.45 24.24 -11.14
C PHE A 19 23.49 25.67 -10.59
N ASP A 20 23.31 25.78 -9.28
CA ASP A 20 23.65 26.97 -8.51
C ASP A 20 25.13 26.96 -8.08
N SER A 21 25.66 28.14 -7.70
CA SER A 21 27.06 28.28 -7.24
C SER A 21 27.34 27.40 -6.02
N ASN A 22 26.40 27.33 -5.08
CA ASN A 22 26.55 26.53 -3.85
C ASN A 22 26.76 25.04 -4.14
N THR A 23 26.16 24.51 -5.21
CA THR A 23 26.31 23.11 -5.62
C THR A 23 27.67 22.86 -6.24
N VAL A 24 28.15 23.79 -7.05
CA VAL A 24 29.47 23.69 -7.68
C VAL A 24 30.60 23.86 -6.66
N GLU A 25 30.42 24.73 -5.67
CA GLU A 25 31.34 24.87 -4.53
C GLU A 25 31.44 23.57 -3.72
N ARG A 26 30.31 22.88 -3.48
CA ARG A 26 30.33 21.54 -2.85
C ARG A 26 31.10 20.53 -3.72
N HIS A 27 30.84 20.48 -5.02
CA HIS A 27 31.56 19.59 -5.94
C HIS A 27 33.08 19.88 -5.96
N ALA A 28 33.49 21.15 -5.91
CA ALA A 28 34.89 21.52 -5.78
C ALA A 28 35.49 21.02 -4.46
N GLY A 29 34.72 21.08 -3.37
CA GLY A 29 35.07 20.49 -2.08
C GLY A 29 35.31 18.98 -2.16
N TYR A 30 34.40 18.23 -2.78
CA TYR A 30 34.55 16.79 -2.99
C TYR A 30 35.79 16.44 -3.81
N LEU A 31 36.04 17.18 -4.90
CA LEU A 31 37.25 17.01 -5.71
C LEU A 31 38.51 17.23 -4.88
N ASN A 32 38.54 18.26 -4.04
CA ASN A 32 39.67 18.54 -3.16
C ASN A 32 39.91 17.42 -2.13
N ILE A 33 38.84 16.85 -1.56
CA ILE A 33 38.94 15.70 -0.66
C ILE A 33 39.53 14.49 -1.38
N MET A 34 39.05 14.19 -2.60
CA MET A 34 39.59 13.10 -3.42
C MET A 34 41.08 13.30 -3.73
N LEU A 35 41.48 14.51 -4.13
CA LEU A 35 42.89 14.82 -4.43
C LEU A 35 43.79 14.67 -3.20
N LYS A 36 43.33 15.08 -2.01
CA LYS A 36 44.07 14.88 -0.76
C LYS A 36 44.21 13.39 -0.43
N ALA A 37 43.14 12.61 -0.56
CA ALA A 37 43.18 11.18 -0.31
C ALA A 37 44.18 10.45 -1.22
N MET A 38 44.31 10.87 -2.48
CA MET A 38 45.31 10.33 -3.42
C MET A 38 46.76 10.66 -3.02
N VAL A 39 46.99 11.83 -2.41
CA VAL A 39 48.33 12.25 -1.93
C VAL A 39 48.68 11.54 -0.62
N ASP A 40 47.70 11.33 0.25
CA ASP A 40 47.90 10.69 1.55
C ASP A 40 48.24 9.19 1.41
N ASP A 41 47.61 8.49 0.47
CA ASP A 41 47.89 7.08 0.15
C ASP A 41 47.52 6.74 -1.31
N GLU A 42 48.54 6.59 -2.16
CA GLU A 42 48.38 6.27 -3.58
C GLU A 42 47.88 4.83 -3.86
N HIS A 43 47.89 3.96 -2.84
CA HIS A 43 47.41 2.59 -2.94
C HIS A 43 45.99 2.40 -2.35
N ARG A 44 45.40 3.46 -1.78
CA ARG A 44 44.06 3.41 -1.20
C ARG A 44 43.01 3.11 -2.27
N SER A 45 42.11 2.17 -1.98
CA SER A 45 40.96 1.92 -2.84
C SER A 45 40.05 3.14 -2.90
N ILE A 46 39.69 3.57 -4.11
CA ILE A 46 38.77 4.69 -4.37
C ILE A 46 37.44 4.50 -3.62
N THR A 47 36.96 3.27 -3.50
CA THR A 47 35.70 2.93 -2.80
C THR A 47 35.72 3.19 -1.30
N THR A 48 36.89 3.46 -0.71
CA THR A 48 37.06 3.68 0.75
C THR A 48 37.31 5.13 1.12
N VAL A 49 37.34 6.04 0.15
CA VAL A 49 37.53 7.47 0.38
C VAL A 49 36.23 8.06 0.89
N ASP A 50 36.22 8.62 2.11
CA ASP A 50 35.07 9.38 2.61
C ASP A 50 35.04 10.74 1.91
N LEU A 51 34.14 10.87 0.94
CA LEU A 51 34.02 12.06 0.11
C LEU A 51 33.34 13.22 0.85
N LEU A 52 32.56 12.92 1.90
CA LEU A 52 31.74 13.92 2.56
C LEU A 52 32.58 14.72 3.57
N PRO A 53 32.53 16.07 3.51
CA PRO A 53 33.02 16.90 4.59
C PRO A 53 32.30 16.57 5.91
N PRO A 54 32.96 16.72 7.08
CA PRO A 54 32.36 16.41 8.38
C PRO A 54 31.01 17.09 8.64
N ASP A 55 30.87 18.36 8.24
CA ASP A 55 29.63 19.13 8.43
C ASP A 55 28.48 18.60 7.59
N GLU A 56 28.75 18.18 6.34
CA GLU A 56 27.73 17.57 5.48
C GLU A 56 27.35 16.17 5.97
N ARG A 57 28.33 15.39 6.43
CA ARG A 57 28.07 14.08 7.04
C ARG A 57 27.17 14.22 8.27
N THR A 58 27.45 15.19 9.14
CA THR A 58 26.63 15.51 10.33
C THR A 58 25.24 16.00 9.93
N LEU A 59 25.13 16.78 8.85
CA LEU A 59 23.83 17.23 8.32
C LEU A 59 22.95 16.04 7.91
N LEU A 60 23.51 15.15 7.10
CA LEU A 60 22.80 14.01 6.49
C LEU A 60 22.47 12.90 7.50
N LEU A 61 23.41 12.58 8.39
CA LEU A 61 23.22 11.47 9.33
C LEU A 61 22.47 11.90 10.59
N ASP A 62 22.73 13.10 11.11
CA ASP A 62 22.26 13.51 12.44
C ASP A 62 21.27 14.69 12.38
N THR A 63 21.62 15.79 11.72
CA THR A 63 20.81 17.02 11.79
C THR A 63 19.42 16.86 11.17
N TRP A 64 19.33 16.26 9.97
CA TRP A 64 18.04 15.96 9.33
C TRP A 64 17.32 14.75 9.93
N ASN A 65 17.98 14.01 10.82
CA ASN A 65 17.44 12.87 11.54
C ASN A 65 17.22 13.15 13.04
N ALA A 66 17.36 14.40 13.48
CA ALA A 66 17.10 14.84 14.85
C ALA A 66 15.58 14.90 15.10
N THR A 67 14.97 13.73 15.21
CA THR A 67 13.52 13.54 15.29
C THR A 67 13.06 13.05 16.67
N GLU A 68 13.95 13.06 17.66
CA GLU A 68 13.67 12.57 19.00
C GLU A 68 12.46 13.30 19.60
N ALA A 69 11.45 12.53 20.00
CA ALA A 69 10.25 13.07 20.63
C ALA A 69 9.72 12.13 21.71
N PRO A 70 9.07 12.67 22.77
CA PRO A 70 8.46 11.84 23.80
C PRO A 70 7.39 10.91 23.22
N SER A 71 7.56 9.61 23.46
CA SER A 71 6.58 8.56 23.13
C SER A 71 6.11 7.88 24.43
N PRO A 72 4.82 7.61 24.60
CA PRO A 72 4.31 7.03 25.84
C PRO A 72 4.70 5.56 25.99
N GLU A 73 5.10 5.16 27.20
CA GLU A 73 5.32 3.76 27.59
C GLU A 73 3.98 3.09 27.90
N ARG A 74 3.18 2.90 26.86
CA ARG A 74 1.83 2.32 26.91
C ARG A 74 1.61 1.42 25.70
N TYR A 75 0.78 0.40 25.84
CA TYR A 75 0.26 -0.32 24.68
C TYR A 75 -0.79 0.53 23.96
N PHE A 76 -0.97 0.32 22.65
CA PHE A 76 -1.97 1.09 21.90
C PHE A 76 -3.41 0.91 22.44
N HIS A 77 -3.75 -0.30 22.92
CA HIS A 77 -5.04 -0.56 23.55
C HIS A 77 -5.18 0.18 24.89
N GLN A 78 -4.10 0.39 25.64
CA GLN A 78 -4.12 1.22 26.87
C GLN A 78 -4.29 2.70 26.55
N LEU A 79 -3.68 3.20 25.45
CA LEU A 79 -3.91 4.59 25.00
C LEU A 79 -5.38 4.81 24.64
N PHE A 80 -6.04 3.81 24.05
CA PHE A 80 -7.49 3.82 23.83
C PHE A 80 -8.26 3.79 25.17
N GLU A 81 -7.87 2.96 26.12
CA GLU A 81 -8.52 2.90 27.44
C GLU A 81 -8.40 4.23 28.21
N ASP A 82 -7.26 4.91 28.11
CA ASP A 82 -7.05 6.26 28.66
C ASP A 82 -8.03 7.28 28.02
N GLU A 83 -8.36 7.12 26.73
CA GLU A 83 -9.38 7.93 26.06
C GLU A 83 -10.80 7.55 26.51
N VAL A 84 -11.09 6.26 26.71
CA VAL A 84 -12.40 5.80 27.24
C VAL A 84 -12.69 6.43 28.61
N GLN A 85 -11.67 6.57 29.46
CA GLN A 85 -11.81 7.25 30.75
C GLN A 85 -12.06 8.76 30.60
N ARG A 86 -11.45 9.41 29.61
CA ARG A 86 -11.60 10.86 29.35
C ARG A 86 -12.92 11.20 28.66
N ASN A 87 -13.38 10.37 27.73
CA ASN A 87 -14.53 10.63 26.87
C ASN A 87 -15.45 9.39 26.69
N PRO A 88 -16.03 8.84 27.77
CA PRO A 88 -16.78 7.57 27.71
C PRO A 88 -18.04 7.63 26.82
N HIS A 89 -18.66 8.81 26.73
CA HIS A 89 -19.90 9.04 25.99
C HIS A 89 -19.69 9.62 24.59
N GLY A 90 -18.44 9.95 24.21
CA GLY A 90 -18.12 10.37 22.85
C GLY A 90 -18.37 9.27 21.83
N GLN A 91 -18.76 9.64 20.61
CA GLN A 91 -18.93 8.69 19.51
C GLN A 91 -17.56 8.20 19.02
N ALA A 92 -17.30 6.90 19.19
CA ALA A 92 -16.08 6.27 18.70
C ALA A 92 -16.25 5.77 17.26
N LEU A 93 -17.31 5.00 17.00
CA LEU A 93 -17.59 4.40 15.70
C LEU A 93 -18.98 4.80 15.21
N VAL A 94 -19.13 5.03 13.91
CA VAL A 94 -20.40 5.28 13.24
C VAL A 94 -20.47 4.42 11.97
N LEU A 95 -21.55 3.65 11.82
CA LEU A 95 -21.83 2.83 10.65
C LEU A 95 -23.30 3.02 10.26
N GLY A 96 -23.54 3.69 9.14
CA GLY A 96 -24.91 4.07 8.73
C GLY A 96 -25.58 4.94 9.79
N ASN A 97 -26.71 4.47 10.33
CA ASN A 97 -27.46 5.16 11.39
C ASN A 97 -27.09 4.68 12.80
N GLU A 98 -26.19 3.69 12.91
CA GLU A 98 -25.75 3.14 14.19
C GLU A 98 -24.45 3.79 14.63
N ALA A 99 -24.26 3.88 15.94
CA ALA A 99 -23.03 4.40 16.54
C ALA A 99 -22.71 3.67 17.83
N LEU A 100 -21.41 3.52 18.12
CA LEU A 100 -20.90 3.08 19.40
C LEU A 100 -20.16 4.22 20.08
N THR A 101 -20.42 4.41 21.37
CA THR A 101 -19.58 5.27 22.19
C THR A 101 -18.25 4.60 22.51
N TYR A 102 -17.26 5.38 22.96
CA TYR A 102 -15.99 4.84 23.48
C TYR A 102 -16.20 3.78 24.57
N GLN A 103 -17.09 4.05 25.53
CA GLN A 103 -17.42 3.08 26.57
C GLN A 103 -18.03 1.81 25.99
N GLN A 104 -19.00 1.91 25.07
CA GLN A 104 -19.64 0.73 24.47
C GLN A 104 -18.66 -0.12 23.66
N LEU A 105 -17.78 0.52 22.88
CA LEU A 105 -16.70 -0.15 22.15
C LEU A 105 -15.77 -0.90 23.12
N ASN A 106 -15.34 -0.25 24.20
CA ASN A 106 -14.45 -0.85 25.18
C ASN A 106 -15.11 -2.04 25.90
N LEU A 107 -16.38 -1.92 26.30
CA LEU A 107 -17.12 -3.00 26.96
C LEU A 107 -17.21 -4.26 26.06
N ARG A 108 -17.53 -4.07 24.77
CA ARG A 108 -17.60 -5.18 23.81
C ARG A 108 -16.24 -5.83 23.59
N ALA A 109 -15.18 -5.03 23.42
CA ALA A 109 -13.83 -5.54 23.26
C ALA A 109 -13.31 -6.25 24.51
N ASN A 110 -13.63 -5.77 25.72
CA ASN A 110 -13.24 -6.40 26.97
C ASN A 110 -13.88 -7.78 27.12
N ARG A 111 -15.19 -7.90 26.86
CA ARG A 111 -15.90 -9.18 26.91
C ARG A 111 -15.29 -10.21 25.97
N LEU A 112 -15.03 -9.81 24.73
CA LEU A 112 -14.36 -10.68 23.76
C LEU A 112 -12.91 -10.99 24.21
N ALA A 113 -12.17 -10.05 24.78
CA ALA A 113 -10.82 -10.29 25.27
C ALA A 113 -10.79 -11.34 26.40
N HIS A 114 -11.71 -11.25 27.38
CA HIS A 114 -11.83 -12.27 28.44
C HIS A 114 -12.14 -13.65 27.87
N TYR A 115 -12.99 -13.73 26.84
CA TYR A 115 -13.27 -14.99 26.16
C TYR A 115 -12.02 -15.57 25.48
N LEU A 116 -11.24 -14.72 24.79
CA LEU A 116 -9.99 -15.13 24.16
C LEU A 116 -8.99 -15.62 25.21
N ILE A 117 -8.88 -14.94 26.35
CA ILE A 117 -8.04 -15.36 27.48
C ILE A 117 -8.50 -16.72 28.04
N GLU A 118 -9.80 -16.96 28.20
CA GLU A 118 -10.34 -18.27 28.61
C GLU A 118 -10.05 -19.38 27.60
N ARG A 119 -9.89 -19.03 26.32
CA ARG A 119 -9.41 -19.93 25.25
C ARG A 119 -7.88 -20.02 25.16
N GLY A 120 -7.20 -19.43 26.15
CA GLY A 120 -5.77 -19.52 26.34
C GLY A 120 -4.96 -18.58 25.46
N VAL A 121 -5.57 -17.61 24.78
CA VAL A 121 -4.85 -16.58 24.02
C VAL A 121 -3.97 -15.77 24.97
N GLY A 122 -2.72 -15.55 24.59
CA GLY A 122 -1.77 -14.72 25.30
C GLY A 122 -0.66 -14.18 24.41
N PRO A 123 0.43 -13.65 25.01
CA PRO A 123 1.55 -13.08 24.27
C PRO A 123 2.15 -14.04 23.23
N GLU A 124 2.48 -13.50 22.05
CA GLU A 124 3.01 -14.21 20.87
C GLU A 124 2.01 -15.15 20.15
N ASP A 125 0.82 -15.38 20.70
CA ASP A 125 -0.23 -16.08 19.97
C ASP A 125 -0.74 -15.23 18.81
N ARG A 126 -0.91 -15.86 17.66
CA ARG A 126 -1.43 -15.24 16.44
C ARG A 126 -2.90 -15.59 16.29
N ILE A 127 -3.72 -14.58 16.07
CA ILE A 127 -5.17 -14.71 15.94
C ILE A 127 -5.56 -14.15 14.58
N ALA A 128 -6.00 -15.03 13.68
CA ALA A 128 -6.50 -14.60 12.38
C ALA A 128 -7.89 -14.00 12.53
N ILE A 129 -8.18 -12.95 11.77
CA ILE A 129 -9.50 -12.31 11.73
C ILE A 129 -9.90 -12.02 10.29
N CYS A 130 -10.99 -12.65 9.83
CA CYS A 130 -11.54 -12.49 8.49
C CYS A 130 -12.97 -12.01 8.59
N VAL A 131 -13.19 -10.72 8.39
CA VAL A 131 -14.49 -10.07 8.55
C VAL A 131 -14.71 -9.03 7.47
N GLU A 132 -15.97 -8.79 7.13
CA GLU A 132 -16.37 -7.64 6.33
C GLU A 132 -16.39 -6.35 7.18
N ARG A 133 -16.70 -5.22 6.52
CA ARG A 133 -16.78 -3.92 7.20
C ARG A 133 -17.97 -3.89 8.16
N SER A 134 -17.66 -3.98 9.45
CA SER A 134 -18.61 -3.94 10.56
C SER A 134 -17.95 -3.31 11.79
N PHE A 135 -18.69 -3.17 12.91
CA PHE A 135 -18.04 -2.80 14.18
C PHE A 135 -17.04 -3.87 14.65
N ASP A 136 -17.24 -5.13 14.27
CA ASP A 136 -16.38 -6.25 14.67
C ASP A 136 -14.99 -6.20 14.03
N MET A 137 -14.87 -5.54 12.88
CA MET A 137 -13.58 -5.17 12.26
C MET A 137 -12.69 -4.35 13.21
N ILE A 138 -13.27 -3.61 14.16
CA ILE A 138 -12.54 -2.81 15.16
C ILE A 138 -12.53 -3.50 16.53
N ILE A 139 -13.66 -4.09 16.95
CA ILE A 139 -13.77 -4.81 18.23
C ILE A 139 -12.81 -5.99 18.28
N GLY A 140 -12.69 -6.76 17.19
CA GLY A 140 -11.83 -7.95 17.10
C GLY A 140 -10.35 -7.66 17.36
N PRO A 141 -9.68 -6.80 16.57
CA PRO A 141 -8.28 -6.45 16.78
C PRO A 141 -8.01 -5.83 18.16
N LEU A 142 -8.95 -5.01 18.67
CA LEU A 142 -8.85 -4.42 20.00
C LEU A 142 -8.93 -5.50 21.10
N ALA A 143 -9.85 -6.46 20.97
CA ALA A 143 -9.99 -7.58 21.91
C ALA A 143 -8.78 -8.51 21.88
N ILE A 144 -8.25 -8.82 20.69
CA ILE A 144 -7.03 -9.63 20.52
C ILE A 144 -5.86 -8.97 21.23
N ALA A 145 -5.66 -7.67 21.03
CA ALA A 145 -4.57 -6.93 21.68
C ALA A 145 -4.74 -6.84 23.21
N LYS A 146 -5.98 -6.69 23.70
CA LYS A 146 -6.30 -6.73 25.14
C LYS A 146 -6.07 -8.11 25.76
N ALA A 147 -6.26 -9.18 24.99
CA ALA A 147 -5.91 -10.55 25.38
C ALA A 147 -4.40 -10.83 25.29
N GLY A 148 -3.60 -9.89 24.78
CA GLY A 148 -2.16 -10.01 24.59
C GLY A 148 -1.73 -10.71 23.31
N GLY A 149 -2.67 -11.12 22.45
CA GLY A 149 -2.36 -11.75 21.17
C GLY A 149 -2.05 -10.74 20.07
N ALA A 150 -1.54 -11.25 18.95
CA ALA A 150 -1.28 -10.49 17.73
C ALA A 150 -2.34 -10.83 16.66
N TYR A 151 -3.00 -9.81 16.09
CA TYR A 151 -4.00 -10.05 15.06
C TYR A 151 -3.38 -10.19 13.67
N ILE A 152 -3.99 -11.03 12.83
CA ILE A 152 -3.65 -11.21 11.42
C ILE A 152 -4.91 -10.89 10.61
N PRO A 153 -5.03 -9.69 10.03
CA PRO A 153 -6.21 -9.33 9.26
C PRO A 153 -6.21 -10.06 7.92
N LEU A 154 -7.37 -10.60 7.58
CA LEU A 154 -7.65 -11.29 6.33
C LEU A 154 -8.83 -10.61 5.62
N ASP A 155 -8.68 -10.33 4.34
CA ASP A 155 -9.72 -9.72 3.52
C ASP A 155 -10.60 -10.81 2.91
N PRO A 156 -11.91 -10.88 3.24
CA PRO A 156 -12.80 -11.88 2.66
C PRO A 156 -12.99 -11.73 1.14
N ALA A 157 -12.57 -10.60 0.54
CA ALA A 157 -12.53 -10.44 -0.91
C ALA A 157 -11.36 -11.17 -1.59
N TYR A 158 -10.40 -11.73 -0.83
CA TYR A 158 -9.32 -12.51 -1.41
C TYR A 158 -9.78 -13.93 -1.78
N PRO A 159 -9.21 -14.55 -2.84
CA PRO A 159 -9.48 -15.94 -3.15
C PRO A 159 -9.15 -16.86 -1.98
N SER A 160 -9.97 -17.89 -1.79
CA SER A 160 -9.84 -18.85 -0.68
C SER A 160 -8.44 -19.48 -0.62
N ALA A 161 -7.86 -19.85 -1.77
CA ALA A 161 -6.51 -20.42 -1.84
C ALA A 161 -5.43 -19.50 -1.24
N ARG A 162 -5.56 -18.19 -1.45
CA ARG A 162 -4.64 -17.20 -0.84
C ARG A 162 -4.84 -17.10 0.65
N LEU A 163 -6.09 -17.06 1.11
CA LEU A 163 -6.42 -17.02 2.54
C LEU A 163 -5.84 -18.25 3.25
N LEU A 164 -5.98 -19.43 2.65
CA LEU A 164 -5.41 -20.68 3.17
C LEU A 164 -3.88 -20.63 3.20
N THR A 165 -3.22 -20.13 2.16
CA THR A 165 -1.75 -19.96 2.15
C THR A 165 -1.28 -19.09 3.31
N ILE A 166 -1.99 -17.98 3.58
CA ILE A 166 -1.68 -17.10 4.71
C ILE A 166 -1.92 -17.82 6.05
N LEU A 167 -3.04 -18.53 6.18
CA LEU A 167 -3.38 -19.28 7.38
C LEU A 167 -2.40 -20.44 7.67
N ASP A 168 -1.85 -21.05 6.63
CA ASP A 168 -0.86 -22.13 6.74
C ASP A 168 0.52 -21.61 7.18
N ASP A 169 1.00 -20.50 6.62
CA ASP A 169 2.24 -19.86 7.10
C ASP A 169 2.06 -19.25 8.49
N ALA A 170 0.92 -18.61 8.74
CA ALA A 170 0.66 -17.96 10.01
C ALA A 170 0.46 -18.94 11.17
N ASP A 171 -0.09 -20.12 10.91
CA ASP A 171 -0.52 -21.10 11.92
C ASP A 171 -1.19 -20.42 13.14
N PRO A 172 -2.35 -19.75 12.93
CA PRO A 172 -3.01 -19.00 13.98
C PRO A 172 -3.67 -19.95 14.98
N LYS A 173 -3.62 -19.57 16.26
CA LYS A 173 -4.23 -20.31 17.36
C LYS A 173 -5.76 -20.32 17.28
N LEU A 174 -6.34 -19.21 16.86
CA LEU A 174 -7.77 -19.04 16.63
C LEU A 174 -8.01 -18.25 15.34
N LEU A 175 -9.13 -18.56 14.68
CA LEU A 175 -9.66 -17.80 13.55
C LEU A 175 -11.00 -17.16 13.95
N LEU A 176 -11.07 -15.84 13.90
CA LEU A 176 -12.29 -15.07 14.12
C LEU A 176 -12.90 -14.73 12.76
N CYS A 177 -14.19 -14.96 12.59
CA CYS A 177 -14.86 -14.65 11.33
C CYS A 177 -16.32 -14.26 11.51
N ASP A 178 -16.85 -13.53 10.54
CA ASP A 178 -18.29 -13.37 10.33
C ASP A 178 -18.76 -14.26 9.18
N ALA A 179 -20.01 -14.14 8.75
CA ALA A 179 -20.56 -14.87 7.61
C ALA A 179 -19.71 -14.72 6.33
N ALA A 180 -19.28 -13.50 5.97
CA ALA A 180 -18.49 -13.27 4.78
C ALA A 180 -17.11 -13.95 4.87
N GLY A 181 -16.46 -13.86 6.04
CA GLY A 181 -15.20 -14.56 6.28
C GLY A 181 -15.34 -16.09 6.24
N ARG A 182 -16.44 -16.63 6.78
CA ARG A 182 -16.71 -18.08 6.70
C ARG A 182 -16.87 -18.53 5.25
N ASP A 183 -17.64 -17.80 4.45
CA ASP A 183 -17.88 -18.12 3.05
C ASP A 183 -16.59 -18.05 2.23
N ALA A 184 -15.74 -17.05 2.47
CA ALA A 184 -14.47 -16.88 1.78
C ALA A 184 -13.45 -17.99 2.10
N ILE A 185 -13.42 -18.49 3.34
CA ILE A 185 -12.47 -19.52 3.79
C ILE A 185 -12.97 -20.94 3.45
N GLY A 186 -14.28 -21.17 3.55
CA GLY A 186 -14.93 -22.45 3.28
C GLY A 186 -15.02 -23.39 4.47
N ILE A 187 -16.11 -24.18 4.53
CA ILE A 187 -16.50 -25.00 5.70
C ILE A 187 -15.45 -26.06 6.08
N GLY A 188 -14.80 -26.70 5.10
CA GLY A 188 -13.79 -27.74 5.36
C GLY A 188 -12.60 -27.20 6.15
N PRO A 189 -11.85 -26.22 5.61
CA PRO A 189 -10.73 -25.59 6.32
C PRO A 189 -11.09 -24.97 7.66
N LEU A 190 -12.33 -24.46 7.83
CA LEU A 190 -12.81 -23.96 9.13
C LEU A 190 -12.97 -25.08 10.16
N SER A 191 -13.38 -26.28 9.74
CA SER A 191 -13.58 -27.44 10.62
C SER A 191 -12.26 -28.00 11.16
N ASP A 192 -11.17 -27.80 10.44
CA ASP A 192 -9.82 -28.20 10.85
C ASP A 192 -9.15 -27.18 11.79
N ARG A 193 -9.81 -26.03 12.04
CA ARG A 193 -9.26 -24.92 12.83
C ARG A 193 -10.18 -24.54 13.99
N SER A 194 -9.58 -24.03 15.06
CA SER A 194 -10.36 -23.46 16.17
C SER A 194 -10.94 -22.11 15.76
N THR A 195 -12.22 -22.12 15.38
CA THR A 195 -12.92 -20.97 14.79
C THR A 195 -13.90 -20.34 15.79
N LEU A 196 -14.02 -19.01 15.76
CA LEU A 196 -14.98 -18.22 16.53
C LEU A 196 -15.80 -17.32 15.60
N GLU A 197 -17.12 -17.44 15.66
CA GLU A 197 -18.05 -16.62 14.87
C GLU A 197 -18.41 -15.32 15.62
N LEU A 198 -18.02 -14.16 15.09
CA LEU A 198 -18.25 -12.85 15.71
C LEU A 198 -19.69 -12.36 15.56
N ASP A 199 -20.37 -12.78 14.49
CA ASP A 199 -21.75 -12.46 14.15
C ASP A 199 -22.78 -13.45 14.75
N ALA A 200 -22.36 -14.31 15.69
CA ALA A 200 -23.26 -15.21 16.38
C ALA A 200 -24.39 -14.42 17.08
N PRO A 201 -25.68 -14.85 16.98
CA PRO A 201 -26.80 -14.09 17.56
C PRO A 201 -26.72 -13.89 19.08
N GLU A 202 -26.21 -14.90 19.78
CA GLU A 202 -25.98 -14.87 21.24
C GLU A 202 -24.54 -15.28 21.53
N PRO A 203 -23.57 -14.37 21.40
CA PRO A 203 -22.18 -14.67 21.66
C PRO A 203 -21.95 -15.09 23.11
N ALA A 204 -21.20 -16.18 23.31
CA ALA A 204 -20.90 -16.73 24.64
C ALA A 204 -20.15 -15.74 25.55
N TRP A 205 -19.49 -14.74 24.98
CA TRP A 205 -18.76 -13.72 25.73
C TRP A 205 -19.64 -12.59 26.27
N ASN A 206 -20.91 -12.50 25.89
CA ASN A 206 -21.78 -11.42 26.33
C ASN A 206 -21.94 -11.32 27.86
N THR A 207 -21.76 -12.44 28.57
CA THR A 207 -21.85 -12.54 30.03
C THR A 207 -20.51 -12.48 30.74
N LEU A 208 -19.40 -12.38 30.00
CA LEU A 208 -18.06 -12.30 30.58
C LEU A 208 -17.78 -10.91 31.17
N PRO A 209 -16.72 -10.77 31.99
CA PRO A 209 -16.35 -9.48 32.55
C PRO A 209 -16.17 -8.43 31.46
N ASP A 210 -16.55 -7.19 31.76
CA ASP A 210 -16.45 -6.05 30.85
C ASP A 210 -15.38 -5.03 31.30
N ILE A 211 -14.52 -5.44 32.23
CA ILE A 211 -13.34 -4.71 32.70
C ILE A 211 -12.14 -4.97 31.79
N ASN A 212 -11.22 -4.01 31.69
CA ASN A 212 -9.99 -4.18 30.92
C ASN A 212 -9.14 -5.32 31.52
N PRO A 213 -8.67 -6.28 30.72
CA PRO A 213 -7.62 -7.21 31.17
C PRO A 213 -6.34 -6.45 31.51
N GLU A 214 -5.64 -6.85 32.56
CA GLU A 214 -4.40 -6.21 32.99
C GLU A 214 -3.19 -6.80 32.24
N PRO A 215 -2.47 -6.05 31.39
CA PRO A 215 -1.38 -6.59 30.58
C PRO A 215 -0.26 -7.26 31.38
N VAL A 216 0.01 -6.76 32.59
CA VAL A 216 1.02 -7.34 33.50
C VAL A 216 0.62 -8.74 33.95
N GLN A 217 -0.66 -8.98 34.21
CA GLN A 217 -1.16 -10.31 34.61
C GLN A 217 -1.09 -11.31 33.44
N LEU A 218 -1.21 -10.82 32.21
CA LEU A 218 -1.05 -11.61 30.99
C LEU A 218 0.41 -11.85 30.61
N GLY A 219 1.37 -11.21 31.30
CA GLY A 219 2.79 -11.28 30.96
C GLY A 219 3.15 -10.57 29.65
N LEU A 220 2.31 -9.64 29.17
CA LEU A 220 2.54 -8.88 27.95
C LEU A 220 3.70 -7.91 28.12
N ARG A 221 4.56 -7.83 27.10
CA ARG A 221 5.73 -6.96 27.04
C ARG A 221 5.75 -6.12 25.76
N PRO A 222 6.46 -4.96 25.74
CA PRO A 222 6.55 -4.12 24.55
C PRO A 222 7.18 -4.79 23.32
N ASP A 223 8.05 -5.77 23.53
CA ASP A 223 8.68 -6.57 22.46
C ASP A 223 7.76 -7.64 21.88
N HIS A 224 6.56 -7.88 22.44
CA HIS A 224 5.62 -8.84 21.88
C HIS A 224 4.89 -8.31 20.64
N MET A 225 4.50 -9.24 19.75
CA MET A 225 3.76 -8.89 18.52
C MET A 225 2.41 -8.24 18.83
N ALA A 226 2.10 -7.16 18.12
CA ALA A 226 0.78 -6.52 18.11
C ALA A 226 -0.05 -6.96 16.90
N TYR A 227 0.60 -7.13 15.74
CA TYR A 227 -0.03 -7.66 14.53
C TYR A 227 0.98 -8.26 13.55
N VAL A 228 0.47 -9.07 12.63
CA VAL A 228 1.20 -9.53 11.44
C VAL A 228 0.40 -9.19 10.20
N ILE A 229 0.97 -8.41 9.30
CA ILE A 229 0.35 -8.05 8.01
C ILE A 229 1.11 -8.71 6.87
N TYR A 230 0.39 -9.45 6.04
CA TYR A 230 0.98 -10.13 4.89
C TYR A 230 1.11 -9.20 3.70
N THR A 231 2.27 -9.26 3.05
CA THR A 231 2.59 -8.51 1.82
C THR A 231 2.95 -9.49 0.71
N SER A 232 2.92 -9.03 -0.55
CA SER A 232 3.42 -9.83 -1.68
C SER A 232 4.90 -10.19 -1.52
N GLY A 233 5.27 -11.38 -1.98
CA GLY A 233 6.63 -11.92 -1.82
C GLY A 233 7.30 -12.23 -3.14
N SER A 234 8.54 -11.76 -3.32
CA SER A 234 9.32 -11.97 -4.55
C SER A 234 9.61 -13.44 -4.88
N THR A 235 9.45 -14.34 -3.91
CA THR A 235 9.67 -15.79 -4.05
C THR A 235 8.41 -16.58 -4.43
N GLY A 236 7.28 -15.94 -4.74
CA GLY A 236 6.06 -16.67 -5.06
C GLY A 236 5.06 -16.80 -3.91
N THR A 237 5.43 -16.44 -2.68
CA THR A 237 4.62 -16.67 -1.49
C THR A 237 4.49 -15.39 -0.66
N PRO A 238 3.28 -15.01 -0.21
CA PRO A 238 3.10 -13.89 0.70
C PRO A 238 4.02 -13.98 1.92
N LYS A 239 4.46 -12.84 2.46
CA LYS A 239 5.32 -12.76 3.64
C LYS A 239 4.67 -11.93 4.74
N GLY A 240 4.58 -12.48 5.95
CA GLY A 240 4.03 -11.79 7.11
C GLY A 240 5.05 -10.85 7.75
N VAL A 241 4.74 -9.56 7.87
CA VAL A 241 5.58 -8.58 8.58
C VAL A 241 5.14 -8.51 10.04
N MET A 242 6.05 -8.81 10.96
CA MET A 242 5.78 -8.84 12.39
C MET A 242 6.03 -7.47 13.03
N VAL A 243 4.97 -6.80 13.49
CA VAL A 243 5.05 -5.52 14.20
C VAL A 243 4.80 -5.73 15.68
N GLU A 244 5.69 -5.17 16.51
CA GLU A 244 5.64 -5.27 17.97
C GLU A 244 4.89 -4.09 18.59
N HIS A 245 4.38 -4.30 19.80
CA HIS A 245 3.69 -3.26 20.56
C HIS A 245 4.49 -1.97 20.71
N LYS A 246 5.80 -2.05 20.94
CA LYS A 246 6.67 -0.89 21.15
C LYS A 246 6.75 0.06 19.95
N HIS A 247 6.43 -0.39 18.74
CA HIS A 247 6.51 0.44 17.53
C HIS A 247 5.32 1.41 17.40
N LEU A 248 4.15 1.03 17.93
CA LEU A 248 2.90 1.74 17.69
C LEU A 248 2.77 3.08 18.42
N PRO A 249 3.08 3.21 19.72
CA PRO A 249 2.88 4.46 20.45
C PRO A 249 3.54 5.67 19.78
N ASN A 250 4.73 5.49 19.20
CA ASN A 250 5.42 6.53 18.45
C ASN A 250 4.61 7.01 17.24
N PHE A 251 4.26 6.09 16.33
CA PHE A 251 3.52 6.40 15.12
C PHE A 251 2.15 7.01 15.45
N LEU A 252 1.39 6.40 16.35
CA LEU A 252 0.02 6.80 16.67
C LEU A 252 -0.02 8.21 17.29
N THR A 253 0.85 8.50 18.25
CA THR A 253 0.87 9.80 18.92
C THR A 253 1.50 10.90 18.06
N TRP A 254 2.48 10.57 17.20
CA TRP A 254 2.96 11.49 16.18
C TRP A 254 1.80 11.89 15.26
N ASN A 255 1.07 10.91 14.71
CA ASN A 255 -0.02 11.18 13.78
C ASN A 255 -1.12 12.05 14.43
N ALA A 256 -1.58 11.67 15.62
CA ALA A 256 -2.57 12.42 16.38
C ALA A 256 -2.17 13.89 16.58
N ARG A 257 -0.92 14.15 16.99
CA ARG A 257 -0.40 15.49 17.25
C ARG A 257 -0.19 16.30 15.97
N SER A 258 0.42 15.70 14.95
CA SER A 258 0.74 16.38 13.69
C SER A 258 -0.49 16.84 12.93
N PHE A 259 -1.60 16.10 13.05
CA PHE A 259 -2.84 16.38 12.33
C PHE A 259 -4.01 16.80 13.22
N GLN A 260 -3.72 17.11 14.49
CA GLN A 260 -4.66 17.69 15.44
C GLN A 260 -5.94 16.84 15.57
N LEU A 261 -5.76 15.53 15.71
CA LEU A 261 -6.85 14.62 16.03
C LEU A 261 -7.26 14.88 17.48
N ASP A 262 -8.55 15.09 17.70
CA ASP A 262 -9.14 15.37 19.01
C ASP A 262 -10.65 15.07 18.97
N THR A 263 -11.33 15.25 20.10
CA THR A 263 -12.79 15.21 20.20
C THR A 263 -13.44 16.16 19.17
N GLY A 264 -14.44 15.66 18.46
CA GLY A 264 -15.14 16.40 17.40
C GLY A 264 -14.48 16.32 16.02
N VAL A 265 -13.28 15.74 15.91
CA VAL A 265 -12.69 15.35 14.62
C VAL A 265 -13.37 14.08 14.10
N ARG A 266 -13.60 14.03 12.78
CA ARG A 266 -14.28 12.93 12.10
C ARG A 266 -13.35 12.38 11.02
N CYS A 267 -13.09 11.08 11.09
CA CYS A 267 -12.17 10.36 10.21
C CYS A 267 -12.90 9.20 9.53
N THR A 268 -12.34 8.68 8.44
CA THR A 268 -12.92 7.54 7.71
C THR A 268 -11.98 6.35 7.72
N VAL A 269 -12.53 5.14 7.71
CA VAL A 269 -11.76 3.89 7.51
C VAL A 269 -12.05 3.36 6.11
N THR A 270 -11.23 3.74 5.14
CA THR A 270 -11.41 3.41 3.72
C THR A 270 -10.42 2.37 3.20
N ALA A 271 -9.26 2.25 3.83
CA ALA A 271 -8.25 1.26 3.51
C ALA A 271 -8.78 -0.17 3.71
N GLY A 272 -8.28 -1.09 2.89
CA GLY A 272 -8.60 -2.51 3.05
C GLY A 272 -8.03 -3.05 4.36
N PHE A 273 -8.76 -3.96 5.01
CA PHE A 273 -8.44 -4.43 6.36
C PHE A 273 -7.08 -5.14 6.44
N SER A 274 -6.68 -5.83 5.36
CA SER A 274 -5.39 -6.52 5.25
C SER A 274 -4.20 -5.59 4.97
N PHE A 275 -4.39 -4.27 4.89
CA PHE A 275 -3.33 -3.30 4.67
C PHE A 275 -2.99 -2.54 5.95
N ASP A 276 -1.71 -2.23 6.13
CA ASP A 276 -1.19 -1.45 7.26
C ASP A 276 -1.74 -0.01 7.29
N ALA A 277 -2.18 0.54 6.16
CA ALA A 277 -2.95 1.78 6.11
C ALA A 277 -4.24 1.72 6.94
N CYS A 278 -4.82 0.54 7.19
CA CYS A 278 -5.97 0.39 8.09
C CYS A 278 -5.58 0.70 9.56
N VAL A 279 -4.37 0.32 9.98
CA VAL A 279 -3.80 0.67 11.30
C VAL A 279 -3.69 2.19 11.45
N TRP A 280 -3.35 2.89 10.36
CA TRP A 280 -3.29 4.35 10.29
C TRP A 280 -4.66 5.01 10.44
N GLU A 281 -5.68 4.49 9.78
CA GLU A 281 -7.01 5.10 9.82
C GLU A 281 -7.74 4.80 11.13
N ILE A 282 -7.47 3.68 11.80
CA ILE A 282 -8.20 3.26 13.00
C ILE A 282 -7.62 3.87 14.27
N TRP A 283 -6.34 3.61 14.56
CA TRP A 283 -5.84 3.78 15.92
C TRP A 283 -5.50 5.21 16.32
N PRO A 284 -4.86 6.06 15.49
CA PRO A 284 -4.59 7.46 15.86
C PRO A 284 -5.86 8.25 16.22
N PRO A 285 -6.98 8.14 15.46
CA PRO A 285 -8.24 8.77 15.85
C PRO A 285 -8.80 8.25 17.18
N LEU A 286 -8.80 6.93 17.38
CA LEU A 286 -9.36 6.30 18.59
C LEU A 286 -8.55 6.60 19.86
N ILE A 287 -7.24 6.83 19.79
CA ILE A 287 -6.48 7.24 20.98
C ILE A 287 -6.61 8.73 21.30
N SER A 288 -7.33 9.47 20.45
CA SER A 288 -7.45 10.94 20.51
C SER A 288 -8.89 11.44 20.72
N GLY A 289 -9.87 10.54 20.87
CA GLY A 289 -11.27 10.93 21.11
C GLY A 289 -12.05 11.31 19.84
N ALA A 290 -11.45 11.13 18.65
CA ALA A 290 -12.10 11.39 17.38
C ALA A 290 -13.14 10.29 17.03
N THR A 291 -14.00 10.57 16.06
CA THR A 291 -15.02 9.64 15.57
C THR A 291 -14.58 8.99 14.26
N LEU A 292 -14.62 7.66 14.19
CA LEU A 292 -14.42 6.89 12.97
C LEU A 292 -15.76 6.63 12.25
N LEU A 293 -15.81 6.99 10.98
CA LEU A 293 -16.91 6.68 10.07
C LEU A 293 -16.52 5.45 9.25
N LEU A 294 -17.31 4.40 9.40
CA LEU A 294 -17.13 3.15 8.67
C LEU A 294 -18.01 3.17 7.41
N PRO A 295 -17.44 2.89 6.22
CA PRO A 295 -18.25 2.70 5.02
C PRO A 295 -19.12 1.44 5.16
N PRO A 296 -20.37 1.47 4.66
CA PRO A 296 -21.21 0.27 4.60
C PRO A 296 -20.52 -0.88 3.88
N ALA A 297 -20.83 -2.13 4.25
CA ALA A 297 -20.31 -3.32 3.56
C ALA A 297 -20.64 -3.32 2.05
N ALA A 298 -21.81 -2.78 1.67
CA ALA A 298 -22.22 -2.62 0.27
C ALA A 298 -21.34 -1.64 -0.55
N THR A 299 -20.45 -0.89 0.10
CA THR A 299 -19.47 0.00 -0.53
C THR A 299 -18.22 -0.79 -0.92
N ASN A 300 -18.40 -1.72 -1.86
CA ASN A 300 -17.40 -2.70 -2.27
C ASN A 300 -16.51 -2.24 -3.43
N ASP A 301 -16.69 -1.02 -3.92
CA ASP A 301 -15.94 -0.49 -5.04
C ASP A 301 -15.55 0.98 -4.91
N THR A 302 -14.61 1.39 -5.75
CA THR A 302 -14.05 2.74 -5.72
C THR A 302 -15.09 3.84 -5.96
N ALA A 303 -16.05 3.66 -6.87
CA ALA A 303 -17.04 4.70 -7.19
C ALA A 303 -18.03 4.88 -6.05
N SER A 304 -18.58 3.77 -5.51
CA SER A 304 -19.49 3.85 -4.37
C SER A 304 -18.77 4.38 -3.12
N LEU A 305 -17.50 4.02 -2.91
CA LEU A 305 -16.68 4.52 -1.80
C LEU A 305 -16.46 6.02 -1.88
N LEU A 306 -16.09 6.53 -3.05
CA LEU A 306 -15.92 7.96 -3.27
C LEU A 306 -17.23 8.73 -3.08
N LYS A 307 -18.35 8.20 -3.61
CA LYS A 307 -19.67 8.81 -3.45
C LYS A 307 -20.06 8.88 -1.98
N TRP A 308 -19.89 7.78 -1.25
CA TRP A 308 -20.16 7.73 0.19
C TRP A 308 -19.27 8.73 0.93
N TRP A 309 -17.97 8.71 0.65
CA TRP A 309 -16.96 9.54 1.32
C TRP A 309 -17.21 11.03 1.12
N CYS A 310 -17.52 11.47 -0.11
CA CYS A 310 -17.84 12.87 -0.40
C CYS A 310 -19.11 13.36 0.32
N ALA A 311 -20.04 12.46 0.62
CA ALA A 311 -21.26 12.78 1.36
C ALA A 311 -21.06 12.83 2.88
N GLN A 312 -19.89 12.43 3.39
CA GLN A 312 -19.59 12.44 4.82
C GLN A 312 -19.06 13.81 5.28
N ASP A 313 -19.36 14.15 6.53
CA ASP A 313 -18.70 15.25 7.24
C ASP A 313 -17.35 14.76 7.78
N VAL A 314 -16.29 14.92 6.98
CA VAL A 314 -14.93 14.41 7.25
C VAL A 314 -13.96 15.55 7.40
N HIS A 315 -13.12 15.47 8.42
CA HIS A 315 -12.10 16.45 8.75
C HIS A 315 -10.69 15.97 8.40
N PHE A 316 -10.45 14.67 8.51
CA PHE A 316 -9.17 14.02 8.28
C PHE A 316 -9.41 12.72 7.53
N ALA A 317 -8.69 12.49 6.45
CA ALA A 317 -8.78 11.25 5.68
C ALA A 317 -7.43 10.85 5.11
N PHE A 318 -7.22 9.55 4.97
CA PHE A 318 -6.20 8.98 4.12
C PHE A 318 -6.84 8.51 2.81
N MET A 319 -6.15 8.73 1.69
CA MET A 319 -6.50 8.19 0.38
C MET A 319 -5.23 7.79 -0.35
N VAL A 320 -5.20 6.58 -0.91
CA VAL A 320 -4.06 6.14 -1.75
C VAL A 320 -3.84 7.11 -2.90
N THR A 321 -2.58 7.38 -3.26
CA THR A 321 -2.19 8.47 -4.18
C THR A 321 -3.01 8.52 -5.47
N PRO A 322 -3.26 7.39 -6.19
CA PRO A 322 -4.00 7.45 -7.45
C PRO A 322 -5.48 7.80 -7.27
N LEU A 323 -6.08 7.39 -6.15
CA LEU A 323 -7.46 7.73 -5.81
C LEU A 323 -7.56 9.21 -5.42
N MET A 324 -6.65 9.70 -4.58
CA MET A 324 -6.53 11.11 -4.23
C MET A 324 -6.41 11.99 -5.48
N SER A 325 -5.54 11.64 -6.43
CA SER A 325 -5.37 12.40 -7.67
C SER A 325 -6.65 12.47 -8.49
N GLN A 326 -7.41 11.37 -8.60
CA GLN A 326 -8.70 11.37 -9.28
C GLN A 326 -9.69 12.31 -8.60
N MET A 327 -9.73 12.31 -7.27
CA MET A 327 -10.68 13.09 -6.48
C MET A 327 -10.43 14.59 -6.61
N LEU A 328 -9.16 15.00 -6.53
CA LEU A 328 -8.78 16.40 -6.72
C LEU A 328 -9.08 16.87 -8.14
N ALA A 329 -8.83 16.04 -9.15
CA ALA A 329 -9.17 16.35 -10.54
C ALA A 329 -10.69 16.49 -10.78
N GLY A 330 -11.49 15.71 -10.06
CA GLY A 330 -12.96 15.78 -10.10
C GLY A 330 -13.58 16.79 -9.12
N GLU A 331 -12.78 17.61 -8.42
CA GLU A 331 -13.22 18.55 -7.38
C GLU A 331 -14.17 17.91 -6.34
N SER A 332 -14.01 16.62 -6.09
CA SER A 332 -14.91 15.80 -5.28
C SER A 332 -14.29 15.52 -3.92
N VAL A 333 -14.40 16.49 -3.01
CA VAL A 333 -13.89 16.40 -1.63
C VAL A 333 -14.95 16.83 -0.60
N PRO A 334 -14.95 16.24 0.62
CA PRO A 334 -15.76 16.69 1.73
C PRO A 334 -15.50 18.16 2.02
N PRO A 335 -16.56 18.95 2.26
CA PRO A 335 -16.46 20.40 2.39
C PRO A 335 -15.63 20.84 3.60
N ASN A 336 -15.60 20.03 4.67
CA ASN A 336 -14.93 20.34 5.93
C ASN A 336 -13.55 19.64 6.07
N LEU A 337 -13.02 19.09 4.98
CA LEU A 337 -11.76 18.36 4.99
C LEU A 337 -10.58 19.30 5.28
N ARG A 338 -9.91 19.08 6.42
CA ARG A 338 -8.75 19.86 6.87
C ARG A 338 -7.43 19.24 6.40
N TYR A 339 -7.34 17.92 6.47
CA TYR A 339 -6.14 17.18 6.08
C TYR A 339 -6.51 16.01 5.16
N LEU A 340 -5.88 15.96 4.00
CA LEU A 340 -5.92 14.84 3.07
C LEU A 340 -4.54 14.21 3.00
N LEU A 341 -4.39 13.05 3.61
CA LEU A 341 -3.13 12.32 3.66
C LEU A 341 -3.12 11.33 2.49
N THR A 342 -1.96 11.15 1.90
CA THR A 342 -1.81 10.28 0.74
C THR A 342 -0.48 9.54 0.76
N GLY A 343 -0.46 8.36 0.15
CA GLY A 343 0.69 7.46 0.16
C GLY A 343 0.36 6.12 -0.49
N GLY A 344 1.27 5.16 -0.38
CA GLY A 344 1.14 3.85 -1.00
C GLY A 344 1.51 3.82 -2.49
N ASP A 345 1.55 4.96 -3.18
CA ASP A 345 2.05 5.10 -4.55
C ASP A 345 2.80 6.43 -4.76
N SER A 346 3.50 6.55 -5.89
CA SER A 346 4.32 7.73 -6.20
C SER A 346 3.46 8.89 -6.69
N LEU A 347 3.58 10.06 -6.05
CA LEU A 347 3.01 11.30 -6.54
C LEU A 347 3.85 11.82 -7.73
N GLN A 348 3.33 11.73 -8.94
CA GLN A 348 4.06 12.07 -10.18
C GLN A 348 4.19 13.58 -10.40
N SER A 349 3.16 14.34 -10.01
CA SER A 349 3.09 15.78 -10.15
C SER A 349 2.36 16.38 -8.97
N ILE A 350 2.67 17.63 -8.65
CA ILE A 350 1.94 18.39 -7.64
C ILE A 350 0.55 18.68 -8.21
N PRO A 351 -0.54 18.40 -7.47
CA PRO A 351 -1.88 18.71 -7.94
C PRO A 351 -2.06 20.21 -8.18
N GLU A 352 -2.60 20.58 -9.34
CA GLU A 352 -2.79 21.99 -9.72
C GLU A 352 -3.76 22.73 -8.79
N LYS A 353 -4.73 22.00 -8.23
CA LYS A 353 -5.74 22.52 -7.30
C LYS A 353 -5.80 21.65 -6.06
N ILE A 354 -5.50 22.27 -4.93
CA ILE A 354 -5.78 21.75 -3.59
C ILE A 354 -6.88 22.64 -3.01
N PRO A 355 -7.96 22.07 -2.41
CA PRO A 355 -9.02 22.86 -1.81
C PRO A 355 -8.45 23.84 -0.76
N PRO A 356 -8.91 25.11 -0.72
CA PRO A 356 -8.26 26.15 0.09
C PRO A 356 -8.13 25.85 1.59
N ASN A 357 -9.05 25.05 2.15
CA ASN A 357 -9.07 24.69 3.56
C ASN A 357 -8.44 23.31 3.84
N THR A 358 -7.91 22.64 2.82
CA THR A 358 -7.33 21.30 2.91
C THR A 358 -5.83 21.36 2.74
N LYS A 359 -5.09 20.72 3.65
CA LYS A 359 -3.66 20.46 3.48
C LYS A 359 -3.48 19.07 2.87
N LEU A 360 -2.86 19.00 1.70
CA LEU A 360 -2.41 17.75 1.11
C LEU A 360 -1.09 17.33 1.76
N VAL A 361 -1.03 16.11 2.28
CA VAL A 361 0.15 15.58 2.96
C VAL A 361 0.56 14.29 2.30
N HIS A 362 1.77 14.25 1.75
CA HIS A 362 2.34 13.04 1.19
C HIS A 362 3.19 12.33 2.24
N CYS A 363 2.81 11.10 2.53
CA CYS A 363 3.48 10.24 3.49
C CYS A 363 4.07 9.04 2.76
N TYR A 364 5.20 8.57 3.26
CA TYR A 364 5.89 7.40 2.74
C TYR A 364 6.30 6.50 3.89
N GLY A 365 6.19 5.20 3.64
CA GLY A 365 6.60 4.14 4.55
C GLY A 365 6.45 2.80 3.85
N CYS A 366 6.91 1.76 4.54
CA CYS A 366 6.67 0.37 4.20
C CYS A 366 6.11 -0.33 5.43
N THR A 367 5.46 -1.47 5.22
CA THR A 367 4.95 -2.29 6.32
C THR A 367 6.05 -2.66 7.32
N GLU A 368 7.29 -2.84 6.83
CA GLU A 368 8.48 -3.17 7.62
C GLU A 368 8.98 -2.02 8.54
N ASN A 369 8.43 -0.82 8.42
CA ASN A 369 8.76 0.34 9.27
C ASN A 369 7.54 0.96 9.95
N THR A 370 6.46 0.17 10.11
CA THR A 370 5.23 0.55 10.84
C THR A 370 4.52 1.74 10.17
N VAL A 371 3.91 1.47 9.02
CA VAL A 371 3.01 2.36 8.24
C VAL A 371 3.71 3.56 7.59
N VAL A 372 4.24 4.50 8.38
CA VAL A 372 4.77 5.79 7.89
C VAL A 372 6.15 6.04 8.50
N ALA A 373 7.13 6.30 7.64
CA ALA A 373 8.49 6.71 8.02
C ALA A 373 8.74 8.19 7.76
N THR A 374 8.17 8.77 6.71
CA THR A 374 8.32 10.19 6.36
C THR A 374 6.98 10.85 6.02
N SER A 375 6.91 12.16 6.24
CA SER A 375 5.72 12.97 5.96
C SER A 375 6.10 14.37 5.52
N GLY A 376 5.38 14.91 4.53
CA GLY A 376 5.54 16.29 4.07
C GLY A 376 4.24 16.88 3.55
N ILE A 377 3.97 18.15 3.88
CA ILE A 377 2.86 18.91 3.29
C ILE A 377 3.28 19.29 1.86
N ILE A 378 2.43 19.01 0.89
CA ILE A 378 2.64 19.43 -0.50
C ILE A 378 2.04 20.83 -0.68
N GLY A 379 2.89 21.79 -1.01
CA GLY A 379 2.54 23.18 -1.32
C GLY A 379 2.53 23.46 -2.81
N SER A 380 1.97 24.61 -3.20
CA SER A 380 2.00 25.08 -4.60
C SER A 380 3.36 25.68 -4.99
N GLU A 381 4.17 26.02 -3.99
CA GLU A 381 5.54 26.51 -4.11
C GLU A 381 6.58 25.39 -4.33
N ASP A 382 6.18 24.12 -4.14
CA ASP A 382 7.08 23.00 -4.37
C ASP A 382 7.39 22.87 -5.87
N SER A 383 8.66 22.63 -6.19
CA SER A 383 9.10 22.45 -7.58
C SER A 383 8.96 21.00 -8.06
N VAL A 384 8.97 20.04 -7.12
CA VAL A 384 8.81 18.61 -7.38
C VAL A 384 8.04 17.96 -6.23
N PRO A 385 7.26 16.91 -6.49
CA PRO A 385 6.69 16.08 -5.43
C PRO A 385 7.78 15.52 -4.50
N HIS A 386 7.51 15.53 -3.21
CA HIS A 386 8.41 14.96 -2.21
C HIS A 386 7.65 14.09 -1.21
N ILE A 387 8.37 13.21 -0.53
CA ILE A 387 7.85 12.37 0.57
C ILE A 387 8.16 12.99 1.95
N GLY A 388 8.66 14.22 1.97
CA GLY A 388 8.90 15.01 3.18
C GLY A 388 10.14 14.56 3.94
N ARG A 389 10.06 14.61 5.28
CA ARG A 389 11.15 14.29 6.22
C ARG A 389 10.75 13.19 7.19
N PRO A 390 11.71 12.56 7.90
CA PRO A 390 11.40 11.52 8.87
C PRO A 390 10.43 12.00 9.94
N ILE A 391 9.50 11.14 10.35
CA ILE A 391 8.59 11.40 11.47
C ILE A 391 9.34 11.24 12.81
N HIS A 392 8.66 11.52 13.92
CA HIS A 392 9.26 11.40 15.26
C HIS A 392 9.93 10.03 15.48
N ASN A 393 11.11 10.05 16.11
CA ASN A 393 11.93 8.89 16.48
C ASN A 393 12.28 7.95 15.30
N MET A 394 12.10 8.40 14.06
CA MET A 394 12.50 7.71 12.83
C MET A 394 13.72 8.39 12.23
N ARG A 395 14.57 7.60 11.59
CA ARG A 395 15.75 8.08 10.86
C ARG A 395 15.68 7.57 9.43
N VAL A 396 16.07 8.39 8.47
CA VAL A 396 16.18 8.00 7.07
C VAL A 396 17.57 8.34 6.56
N TYR A 397 18.17 7.38 5.89
CA TYR A 397 19.48 7.50 5.27
C TYR A 397 19.38 7.25 3.78
N LEU A 398 20.09 8.04 2.98
CA LEU A 398 20.31 7.76 1.57
C LEU A 398 21.72 7.20 1.39
N LEU A 399 21.83 5.92 1.07
CA LEU A 399 23.10 5.20 1.04
C LEU A 399 23.46 4.69 -0.36
N ASP A 400 24.76 4.52 -0.61
CA ASP A 400 25.31 3.90 -1.81
C ASP A 400 25.40 2.36 -1.69
N ALA A 401 25.97 1.71 -2.70
CA ALA A 401 26.17 0.25 -2.72
C ALA A 401 27.11 -0.27 -1.62
N ASN A 402 27.96 0.59 -1.05
CA ASN A 402 28.86 0.30 0.06
C ASN A 402 28.24 0.68 1.43
N ARG A 403 26.95 1.05 1.44
CA ARG A 403 26.20 1.55 2.60
C ARG A 403 26.84 2.80 3.23
N GLN A 404 27.45 3.66 2.41
CA GLN A 404 27.92 4.98 2.82
C GLN A 404 26.90 6.06 2.43
N PRO A 405 26.72 7.11 3.25
CA PRO A 405 25.83 8.21 2.90
C PRO A 405 26.23 8.88 1.58
N VAL A 406 25.24 9.13 0.72
CA VAL A 406 25.47 9.83 -0.55
C VAL A 406 25.52 11.35 -0.35
N PRO A 407 26.28 12.10 -1.17
CA PRO A 407 26.29 13.57 -1.13
C PRO A 407 24.92 14.21 -1.34
N ARG A 408 24.70 15.42 -0.84
CA ARG A 408 23.44 16.13 -1.02
C ARG A 408 23.09 16.31 -2.50
N GLY A 409 21.90 15.85 -2.89
CA GLY A 409 21.38 15.91 -4.25
C GLY A 409 21.73 14.69 -5.12
N ALA A 410 22.66 13.84 -4.67
CA ALA A 410 22.92 12.55 -5.30
C ALA A 410 21.76 11.57 -5.01
N VAL A 411 21.62 10.60 -5.91
CA VAL A 411 20.65 9.51 -5.75
C VAL A 411 21.24 8.46 -4.82
N GLY A 412 20.48 8.10 -3.79
CA GLY A 412 20.81 7.01 -2.88
C GLY A 412 19.63 6.09 -2.64
N GLU A 413 19.93 4.89 -2.17
CA GLU A 413 18.92 3.94 -1.69
C GLU A 413 18.44 4.36 -0.29
N ILE A 414 17.14 4.30 -0.07
CA ILE A 414 16.51 4.65 1.21
C ILE A 414 16.71 3.50 2.21
N TYR A 415 17.29 3.83 3.36
CA TYR A 415 17.34 2.98 4.55
C TYR A 415 16.60 3.67 5.68
N ILE A 416 15.78 2.92 6.41
CA ILE A 416 14.91 3.47 7.47
C ILE A 416 15.32 2.85 8.80
N GLY A 417 15.77 3.69 9.74
CA GLY A 417 16.07 3.34 11.12
C GLY A 417 15.05 3.93 12.09
N GLY A 418 15.25 3.64 13.39
CA GLY A 418 14.45 4.21 14.47
C GLY A 418 13.36 3.27 15.01
N THR A 419 12.41 3.85 15.75
CA THR A 419 11.47 3.08 16.58
C THR A 419 10.40 2.31 15.80
N GLY A 420 10.18 2.64 14.52
CA GLY A 420 9.20 1.98 13.67
C GLY A 420 9.70 0.69 12.99
N VAL A 421 11.00 0.38 13.07
CA VAL A 421 11.58 -0.79 12.38
C VAL A 421 11.03 -2.10 12.96
N ALA A 422 10.25 -2.82 12.13
CA ALA A 422 9.55 -4.04 12.50
C ALA A 422 10.49 -5.16 12.98
N ARG A 423 9.94 -6.19 13.64
CA ARG A 423 10.72 -7.33 14.16
C ARG A 423 11.43 -8.06 13.01
N GLY A 424 10.71 -8.30 11.91
CA GLY A 424 11.18 -9.04 10.76
C GLY A 424 10.02 -9.69 10.00
N TYR A 425 10.34 -10.69 9.19
CA TYR A 425 9.37 -11.50 8.47
C TYR A 425 9.10 -12.81 9.22
N LEU A 426 7.81 -13.16 9.37
CA LEU A 426 7.36 -14.40 9.99
C LEU A 426 7.95 -15.59 9.22
N ASN A 427 8.48 -16.58 9.96
CA ASN A 427 9.07 -17.81 9.41
C ASN A 427 10.17 -17.63 8.33
N ARG A 428 10.76 -16.42 8.22
CA ARG A 428 11.75 -16.08 7.18
C ARG A 428 12.99 -15.38 7.76
N PRO A 429 13.81 -16.10 8.57
CA PRO A 429 14.98 -15.53 9.21
C PRO A 429 16.08 -15.10 8.23
N ASP A 430 16.19 -15.80 7.10
CA ASP A 430 17.09 -15.49 5.97
C ASP A 430 16.78 -14.11 5.38
N LEU A 431 15.53 -13.91 4.98
CA LEU A 431 15.07 -12.64 4.40
C LEU A 431 15.08 -11.53 5.46
N THR A 432 14.80 -11.88 6.72
CA THR A 432 14.89 -10.93 7.83
C THR A 432 16.33 -10.42 7.99
N ALA A 433 17.34 -11.30 8.00
CA ALA A 433 18.74 -10.90 8.12
C ALA A 433 19.23 -10.09 6.91
N GLU A 434 18.72 -10.39 5.71
CA GLU A 434 19.03 -9.62 4.50
C GLU A 434 18.49 -8.19 4.56
N ARG A 435 17.28 -8.00 5.08
CA ARG A 435 16.54 -6.73 5.00
C ARG A 435 16.60 -5.87 6.25
N PHE A 436 16.73 -6.49 7.42
CA PHE A 436 16.82 -5.83 8.72
C PHE A 436 18.23 -6.00 9.27
N MET A 437 19.02 -4.94 9.22
CA MET A 437 20.44 -4.98 9.53
C MET A 437 20.79 -4.02 10.67
N PRO A 438 21.97 -4.16 11.31
CA PRO A 438 22.44 -3.19 12.29
C PRO A 438 22.50 -1.79 11.68
N ASP A 439 22.08 -0.79 12.45
CA ASP A 439 22.19 0.62 12.08
C ASP A 439 23.50 1.19 12.66
N PRO A 440 24.56 1.38 11.85
CA PRO A 440 25.84 1.89 12.33
C PRO A 440 25.84 3.40 12.59
N PHE A 441 24.79 4.11 12.16
CA PHE A 441 24.69 5.56 12.29
C PHE A 441 23.88 5.98 13.52
N ASN A 442 23.22 5.02 14.17
CA ASN A 442 22.47 5.25 15.38
C ASN A 442 23.32 4.95 16.62
N PRO A 443 23.47 5.91 17.56
CA PRO A 443 24.25 5.68 18.77
C PRO A 443 23.60 4.68 19.73
N THR A 444 22.32 4.35 19.54
CA THR A 444 21.60 3.39 20.38
C THR A 444 22.10 1.97 20.15
N HIS A 445 22.55 1.31 21.21
CA HIS A 445 23.02 -0.07 21.13
C HIS A 445 21.91 -1.01 20.62
N GLY A 446 22.22 -1.83 19.61
CA GLY A 446 21.26 -2.76 19.01
C GLY A 446 20.24 -2.11 18.07
N ALA A 447 20.42 -0.84 17.70
CA ALA A 447 19.62 -0.20 16.67
C ALA A 447 19.72 -0.98 15.34
N ARG A 448 18.59 -1.03 14.64
CA ARG A 448 18.46 -1.68 13.33
C ARG A 448 17.91 -0.69 12.31
N MET A 449 18.23 -0.92 11.05
CA MET A 449 17.66 -0.24 9.91
C MET A 449 17.14 -1.26 8.89
N TYR A 450 16.10 -0.85 8.16
CA TYR A 450 15.48 -1.62 7.09
C TYR A 450 15.89 -1.07 5.72
N ARG A 451 16.27 -1.98 4.80
CA ARG A 451 16.61 -1.66 3.41
C ARG A 451 15.37 -1.73 2.51
N THR A 452 14.94 -0.59 1.96
CA THR A 452 13.64 -0.49 1.28
C THR A 452 13.67 -0.86 -0.20
N ASN A 453 14.86 -0.85 -0.83
CA ASN A 453 15.04 -0.88 -2.29
C ASN A 453 14.44 0.33 -3.04
N ASP A 454 14.06 1.38 -2.34
CA ASP A 454 13.59 2.63 -2.96
C ASP A 454 14.74 3.61 -3.17
N LEU A 455 14.67 4.40 -4.24
CA LEU A 455 15.65 5.43 -4.58
C LEU A 455 15.06 6.82 -4.31
N ALA A 456 15.88 7.68 -3.73
CA ALA A 456 15.54 9.08 -3.53
C ALA A 456 16.77 9.98 -3.62
N ARG A 457 16.53 11.29 -3.57
CA ARG A 457 17.56 12.30 -3.33
C ARG A 457 17.05 13.34 -2.34
N HIS A 458 17.96 13.94 -1.59
CA HIS A 458 17.63 15.11 -0.78
C HIS A 458 17.46 16.36 -1.64
N LEU A 459 16.40 17.11 -1.33
CA LEU A 459 16.19 18.48 -1.78
C LEU A 459 16.99 19.46 -0.88
N PRO A 460 17.21 20.71 -1.32
CA PRO A 460 18.02 21.67 -0.56
C PRO A 460 17.52 21.96 0.85
N ASP A 461 16.20 21.85 1.06
CA ASP A 461 15.56 22.04 2.36
C ASP A 461 15.68 20.82 3.29
N GLY A 462 16.01 19.63 2.75
CA GLY A 462 16.08 18.36 3.47
C GLY A 462 14.90 17.42 3.19
N ASN A 463 13.87 17.86 2.47
CA ASN A 463 12.81 16.97 1.98
C ASN A 463 13.39 15.93 1.01
N LEU A 464 12.74 14.78 0.92
CA LEU A 464 13.16 13.68 0.05
C LEU A 464 12.31 13.65 -1.22
N ALA A 465 12.96 13.73 -2.39
CA ALA A 465 12.31 13.46 -3.67
C ALA A 465 12.44 11.98 -4.00
N PHE A 466 11.31 11.27 -4.08
CA PHE A 466 11.25 9.85 -4.44
C PHE A 466 11.46 9.67 -5.95
N LEU A 467 12.29 8.71 -6.34
CA LEU A 467 12.70 8.51 -7.74
C LEU A 467 12.30 7.15 -8.32
N GLY A 468 11.77 6.25 -7.50
CA GLY A 468 11.37 4.91 -7.92
C GLY A 468 12.06 3.82 -7.12
N ARG A 469 12.12 2.62 -7.71
CA ARG A 469 12.70 1.43 -7.09
C ARG A 469 13.97 1.01 -7.81
N ASN A 470 14.87 0.38 -7.07
CA ASN A 470 16.07 -0.26 -7.61
C ASN A 470 15.82 -1.74 -8.00
N ASP A 471 14.62 -2.26 -7.74
CA ASP A 471 14.17 -3.62 -8.07
C ASP A 471 12.93 -3.60 -8.98
N HIS A 472 12.33 -4.78 -9.18
CA HIS A 472 11.17 -4.95 -10.07
C HIS A 472 9.82 -4.87 -9.37
N GLN A 473 9.78 -4.62 -8.05
CA GLN A 473 8.51 -4.50 -7.34
C GLN A 473 7.68 -3.35 -7.90
N ILE A 474 6.38 -3.59 -8.03
CA ILE A 474 5.43 -2.68 -8.63
C ILE A 474 4.52 -2.12 -7.54
N LYS A 475 4.39 -0.79 -7.51
CA LYS A 475 3.24 -0.13 -6.88
C LYS A 475 2.18 0.11 -7.96
N LEU A 476 1.00 -0.44 -7.75
CA LEU A 476 -0.14 -0.32 -8.65
C LEU A 476 -1.37 0.07 -7.85
N ARG A 477 -1.80 1.33 -7.96
CA ARG A 477 -3.05 1.81 -7.32
C ARG A 477 -3.03 1.65 -5.80
N GLY A 478 -1.85 1.81 -5.20
CA GLY A 478 -1.61 1.62 -3.76
C GLY A 478 -1.31 0.16 -3.36
N PHE A 479 -1.48 -0.81 -4.24
CA PHE A 479 -1.11 -2.20 -3.97
C PHE A 479 0.37 -2.45 -4.23
N ARG A 480 1.03 -3.13 -3.29
CA ARG A 480 2.39 -3.64 -3.43
C ARG A 480 2.34 -4.99 -4.12
N ILE A 481 2.95 -5.09 -5.31
CA ILE A 481 2.95 -6.29 -6.15
C ILE A 481 4.39 -6.70 -6.45
N GLU A 482 4.71 -7.94 -6.15
CA GLU A 482 5.96 -8.58 -6.59
C GLU A 482 5.66 -9.33 -7.89
N PRO A 483 6.22 -8.92 -9.06
CA PRO A 483 5.97 -9.62 -10.33
C PRO A 483 6.32 -11.10 -10.26
N GLY A 484 7.38 -11.43 -9.52
CA GLY A 484 7.81 -12.82 -9.27
C GLY A 484 6.71 -13.70 -8.66
N GLU A 485 5.78 -13.12 -7.89
CA GLU A 485 4.64 -13.86 -7.34
C GLU A 485 3.66 -14.31 -8.43
N ILE A 486 3.45 -13.45 -9.42
CA ILE A 486 2.57 -13.72 -10.56
C ILE A 486 3.29 -14.63 -11.57
N GLU A 487 4.56 -14.33 -11.87
CA GLU A 487 5.43 -15.12 -12.75
C GLU A 487 5.50 -16.59 -12.27
N ALA A 488 5.66 -16.82 -10.97
CA ALA A 488 5.67 -18.16 -10.39
C ALA A 488 4.34 -18.91 -10.58
N ARG A 489 3.19 -18.24 -10.41
CA ARG A 489 1.88 -18.84 -10.67
C ARG A 489 1.66 -19.13 -12.16
N ILE A 490 2.07 -18.24 -13.05
CA ILE A 490 1.98 -18.48 -14.50
C ILE A 490 2.82 -19.71 -14.88
N ALA A 491 4.03 -19.85 -14.30
CA ALA A 491 4.93 -20.96 -14.58
C ALA A 491 4.44 -22.33 -14.04
N GLU A 492 3.45 -22.36 -13.14
CA GLU A 492 2.79 -23.61 -12.70
C GLU A 492 1.87 -24.19 -13.78
N HIS A 493 1.45 -23.39 -14.76
CA HIS A 493 0.60 -23.84 -15.85
C HIS A 493 1.40 -24.73 -16.82
N LYS A 494 0.94 -25.97 -17.03
CA LYS A 494 1.62 -27.01 -17.83
C LYS A 494 2.05 -26.60 -19.25
N ASP A 495 1.35 -25.64 -19.85
CA ASP A 495 1.57 -25.21 -21.23
C ASP A 495 2.53 -24.00 -21.34
N VAL A 496 3.04 -23.51 -20.20
CA VAL A 496 3.99 -22.38 -20.12
C VAL A 496 5.40 -22.87 -19.85
N ALA A 497 6.37 -22.36 -20.61
CA ALA A 497 7.79 -22.57 -20.39
C ALA A 497 8.39 -21.50 -19.46
N ASP A 498 8.05 -20.23 -19.72
CA ASP A 498 8.57 -19.09 -18.95
C ASP A 498 7.62 -17.90 -19.02
N ALA A 499 7.67 -17.02 -18.02
CA ALA A 499 6.78 -15.87 -17.89
C ALA A 499 7.46 -14.68 -17.22
N ILE A 500 7.17 -13.48 -17.73
CA ILE A 500 7.63 -12.22 -17.17
C ILE A 500 6.45 -11.28 -17.02
N VAL A 501 6.33 -10.66 -15.85
CA VAL A 501 5.31 -9.66 -15.58
C VAL A 501 5.97 -8.29 -15.41
N VAL A 502 5.37 -7.29 -16.06
CA VAL A 502 5.75 -5.88 -15.93
C VAL A 502 4.50 -5.02 -15.82
N ALA A 503 4.65 -3.85 -15.18
CA ALA A 503 3.65 -2.81 -15.33
C ALA A 503 3.94 -1.95 -16.56
N ARG A 504 2.90 -1.66 -17.34
CA ARG A 504 2.94 -0.72 -18.46
C ARG A 504 1.88 0.36 -18.27
N GLY A 505 2.05 1.50 -18.91
CA GLY A 505 1.16 2.66 -18.79
C GLY A 505 1.59 3.65 -17.69
N ASP A 506 0.96 4.82 -17.70
CA ASP A 506 1.27 5.93 -16.79
C ASP A 506 0.19 6.07 -15.72
N SER A 507 0.60 6.39 -14.48
CA SER A 507 -0.26 6.76 -13.34
C SER A 507 -1.59 6.00 -13.26
N THR A 508 -2.68 6.56 -13.81
CA THR A 508 -4.03 6.01 -13.74
C THR A 508 -4.29 4.85 -14.68
N ASP A 509 -3.59 4.79 -15.82
CA ASP A 509 -3.79 3.81 -16.89
C ASP A 509 -2.78 2.65 -16.77
N LYS A 510 -1.97 2.66 -15.69
CA LYS A 510 -1.00 1.62 -15.40
C LYS A 510 -1.72 0.29 -15.19
N CYS A 511 -1.24 -0.77 -15.84
CA CYS A 511 -1.76 -2.13 -15.73
C CYS A 511 -0.63 -3.16 -15.75
N LEU A 512 -0.92 -4.37 -15.28
CA LEU A 512 -0.01 -5.51 -15.36
C LEU A 512 -0.12 -6.17 -16.74
N VAL A 513 1.02 -6.48 -17.33
CA VAL A 513 1.16 -7.20 -18.59
C VAL A 513 2.02 -8.42 -18.34
N ALA A 514 1.50 -9.60 -18.67
CA ALA A 514 2.25 -10.84 -18.66
C ALA A 514 2.77 -11.15 -20.07
N TYR A 515 4.06 -11.41 -20.19
CA TYR A 515 4.70 -11.93 -21.40
C TYR A 515 4.98 -13.40 -21.15
N VAL A 516 4.47 -14.27 -22.03
CA VAL A 516 4.45 -15.72 -21.81
C VAL A 516 5.10 -16.42 -22.98
N VAL A 517 6.03 -17.33 -22.69
CA VAL A 517 6.63 -18.25 -23.66
C VAL A 517 6.00 -19.63 -23.46
N PRO A 518 5.27 -20.18 -24.45
CA PRO A 518 4.68 -21.52 -24.36
C PRO A 518 5.73 -22.65 -24.42
N ASN A 519 5.37 -23.84 -23.94
CA ASN A 519 6.22 -25.04 -24.09
C ASN A 519 6.34 -25.49 -25.56
N ALA A 520 7.55 -25.88 -25.97
CA ALA A 520 7.91 -26.18 -27.37
C ALA A 520 7.17 -27.37 -28.01
N SER A 521 6.44 -28.18 -27.23
CA SER A 521 5.60 -29.28 -27.75
C SER A 521 4.23 -28.84 -28.26
N ASP A 522 3.84 -27.59 -27.99
CA ASP A 522 2.56 -26.99 -28.36
C ASP A 522 2.77 -25.58 -28.95
N THR A 523 3.81 -25.40 -29.78
CA THR A 523 3.97 -24.15 -30.55
C THR A 523 2.73 -23.94 -31.43
N PRO A 524 1.88 -22.92 -31.17
CA PRO A 524 0.54 -22.87 -31.75
C PRO A 524 0.57 -22.27 -33.16
N GLU A 525 0.17 -23.05 -34.16
CA GLU A 525 -0.27 -22.48 -35.44
C GLU A 525 -1.75 -22.03 -35.30
N GLY A 526 -1.98 -20.74 -35.03
CA GLY A 526 -3.31 -20.08 -35.16
C GLY A 526 -3.78 -19.23 -33.96
N GLU A 527 -4.46 -18.11 -34.25
CA GLU A 527 -5.00 -17.15 -33.27
C GLU A 527 -5.93 -17.79 -32.22
N SER A 528 -6.75 -18.77 -32.62
CA SER A 528 -7.74 -19.43 -31.76
C SER A 528 -7.15 -20.20 -30.57
N ASN A 529 -5.86 -20.58 -30.59
CA ASN A 529 -5.25 -21.36 -29.52
C ASN A 529 -4.48 -20.47 -28.52
N ALA A 530 -3.98 -19.30 -28.97
CA ALA A 530 -3.40 -18.28 -28.09
C ALA A 530 -4.47 -17.66 -27.18
N ASP A 531 -5.64 -17.31 -27.73
CA ASP A 531 -6.77 -16.79 -26.95
C ASP A 531 -7.24 -17.80 -25.89
N ARG A 532 -7.23 -19.10 -26.22
CA ARG A 532 -7.54 -20.18 -25.27
C ARG A 532 -6.54 -20.23 -24.12
N LEU A 533 -5.23 -20.23 -24.41
CA LEU A 533 -4.19 -20.22 -23.39
C LEU A 533 -4.30 -18.98 -22.49
N ILE A 534 -4.55 -17.80 -23.07
CA ILE A 534 -4.73 -16.56 -22.30
C ILE A 534 -5.95 -16.67 -21.36
N ALA A 535 -7.06 -17.22 -21.84
CA ALA A 535 -8.25 -17.46 -21.00
C ALA A 535 -7.97 -18.46 -19.87
N GLU A 536 -7.28 -19.56 -20.17
CA GLU A 536 -6.90 -20.59 -19.19
C GLU A 536 -5.94 -20.01 -18.12
N LEU A 537 -4.93 -19.23 -18.53
CA LEU A 537 -4.00 -18.56 -17.62
C LEU A 537 -4.71 -17.53 -16.74
N ARG A 538 -5.60 -16.71 -17.29
CA ARG A 538 -6.36 -15.74 -16.49
C ARG A 538 -7.18 -16.42 -15.41
N ASN A 539 -7.91 -17.48 -15.76
CA ASN A 539 -8.70 -18.25 -14.79
C ASN A 539 -7.80 -18.87 -13.72
N HIS A 540 -6.70 -19.50 -14.12
CA HIS A 540 -5.73 -20.10 -13.20
C HIS A 540 -5.17 -19.08 -12.19
N LEU A 541 -4.88 -17.85 -12.64
CA LEU A 541 -4.42 -16.78 -11.76
C LEU A 541 -5.53 -16.24 -10.87
N SER A 542 -6.74 -16.04 -11.39
CA SER A 542 -7.88 -15.56 -10.61
C SER A 542 -8.29 -16.51 -9.47
N ASP A 543 -8.04 -17.82 -9.62
CA ASP A 543 -8.31 -18.80 -8.57
C ASP A 543 -7.36 -18.70 -7.36
N SER A 544 -6.17 -18.10 -7.54
CA SER A 544 -5.08 -18.14 -6.55
C SER A 544 -4.54 -16.77 -6.13
N LEU A 545 -4.72 -15.75 -6.96
CA LEU A 545 -4.22 -14.40 -6.75
C LEU A 545 -5.37 -13.40 -6.61
N PRO A 546 -5.23 -12.35 -5.78
CA PRO A 546 -6.21 -11.27 -5.72
C PRO A 546 -6.36 -10.61 -7.09
N ASP A 547 -7.56 -10.07 -7.38
CA ASP A 547 -7.89 -9.43 -8.66
C ASP A 547 -6.86 -8.38 -9.11
N TYR A 548 -6.30 -7.60 -8.18
CA TYR A 548 -5.31 -6.56 -8.49
C TYR A 548 -3.95 -7.10 -8.96
N MET A 549 -3.68 -8.40 -8.78
CA MET A 549 -2.46 -9.09 -9.23
C MET A 549 -2.65 -9.82 -10.57
N VAL A 550 -3.89 -10.00 -11.04
CA VAL A 550 -4.15 -10.67 -12.32
C VAL A 550 -3.78 -9.72 -13.48
N PRO A 551 -2.91 -10.12 -14.43
CA PRO A 551 -2.55 -9.30 -15.58
C PRO A 551 -3.77 -8.91 -16.43
N ALA A 552 -3.81 -7.65 -16.84
CA ALA A 552 -4.86 -7.12 -17.72
C ALA A 552 -4.63 -7.52 -19.19
N ALA A 553 -3.38 -7.77 -19.56
CA ALA A 553 -2.97 -8.18 -20.90
C ALA A 553 -1.96 -9.33 -20.83
N PHE A 554 -2.02 -10.20 -21.83
CA PHE A 554 -1.11 -11.31 -22.04
C PHE A 554 -0.53 -11.24 -23.45
N VAL A 555 0.79 -11.29 -23.54
CA VAL A 555 1.52 -11.25 -24.82
C VAL A 555 2.28 -12.56 -24.97
N ILE A 556 1.87 -13.39 -25.93
CA ILE A 556 2.55 -14.64 -26.23
C ILE A 556 3.78 -14.34 -27.09
N LEU A 557 4.95 -14.83 -26.66
CA LEU A 557 6.22 -14.70 -27.36
C LEU A 557 6.78 -16.08 -27.69
N GLU A 558 7.51 -16.19 -28.81
CA GLU A 558 8.29 -17.40 -29.13
C GLU A 558 9.49 -17.53 -28.18
N GLU A 559 10.15 -16.42 -27.88
CA GLU A 559 11.26 -16.33 -26.94
C GLU A 559 11.35 -14.93 -26.33
N PHE A 560 12.03 -14.79 -25.19
CA PHE A 560 12.25 -13.49 -24.59
C PHE A 560 13.38 -12.72 -25.26
N PRO A 561 13.22 -11.40 -25.49
CA PRO A 561 14.30 -10.57 -26.01
C PRO A 561 15.43 -10.52 -24.99
N LEU A 562 16.65 -10.82 -25.43
CA LEU A 562 17.85 -10.76 -24.61
C LEU A 562 18.75 -9.60 -25.04
N THR A 563 19.39 -8.96 -24.08
CA THR A 563 20.53 -8.05 -24.28
C THR A 563 21.72 -8.81 -24.90
N PRO A 564 22.71 -8.12 -25.49
CA PRO A 564 23.93 -8.76 -26.01
C PRO A 564 24.71 -9.61 -24.99
N ASN A 565 24.47 -9.39 -23.69
CA ASN A 565 25.07 -10.15 -22.59
C ASN A 565 24.21 -11.35 -22.14
N GLY A 566 23.16 -11.72 -22.89
CA GLY A 566 22.28 -12.85 -22.59
C GLY A 566 21.32 -12.63 -21.41
N LYS A 567 21.18 -11.39 -20.91
CA LYS A 567 20.18 -11.05 -19.89
C LYS A 567 18.88 -10.60 -20.56
N LEU A 568 17.73 -10.88 -19.95
CA LEU A 568 16.44 -10.35 -20.40
C LEU A 568 16.47 -8.83 -20.64
N ASP A 569 16.05 -8.41 -21.82
CA ASP A 569 15.85 -7.00 -22.17
C ASP A 569 14.38 -6.61 -21.99
N ARG A 570 14.02 -6.19 -20.77
CA ARG A 570 12.66 -5.71 -20.45
C ARG A 570 12.24 -4.48 -21.28
N LYS A 571 13.18 -3.70 -21.82
CA LYS A 571 12.85 -2.52 -22.66
C LYS A 571 12.48 -2.94 -24.07
N ALA A 572 13.03 -4.04 -24.56
CA ALA A 572 12.73 -4.62 -25.86
C ALA A 572 11.43 -5.46 -25.88
N LEU A 573 10.81 -5.72 -24.72
CA LEU A 573 9.51 -6.38 -24.66
C LEU A 573 8.46 -5.59 -25.47
N PRO A 574 7.71 -6.25 -26.38
CA PRO A 574 6.79 -5.56 -27.28
C PRO A 574 5.67 -4.87 -26.50
N ILE A 575 5.20 -3.73 -27.02
CA ILE A 575 4.08 -3.01 -26.42
C ILE A 575 2.80 -3.83 -26.69
N PRO A 576 1.95 -4.08 -25.67
CA PRO A 576 0.68 -4.76 -25.88
C PRO A 576 -0.14 -4.06 -26.96
N ASN A 577 -0.62 -4.83 -27.92
CA ASN A 577 -1.53 -4.38 -28.96
C ASN A 577 -2.95 -4.83 -28.63
N GLU A 578 -3.90 -4.50 -29.52
CA GLU A 578 -5.30 -4.89 -29.37
C GLU A 578 -5.52 -6.41 -29.18
N ASN A 579 -4.63 -7.26 -29.72
CA ASN A 579 -4.69 -8.72 -29.61
C ASN A 579 -4.07 -9.25 -28.31
N SER A 580 -3.45 -8.38 -27.49
CA SER A 580 -2.89 -8.75 -26.18
C SER A 580 -3.96 -8.79 -25.09
N PHE A 581 -5.17 -8.34 -25.41
CA PHE A 581 -6.34 -8.35 -24.55
C PHE A 581 -7.27 -9.48 -24.98
N LEU A 582 -7.96 -10.10 -24.03
CA LEU A 582 -9.00 -11.07 -24.33
C LEU A 582 -10.12 -10.37 -25.10
N ARG A 583 -10.27 -10.71 -26.38
CA ARG A 583 -11.35 -10.23 -27.23
C ARG A 583 -12.27 -11.37 -27.58
N ARG A 584 -13.57 -11.11 -27.54
CA ARG A 584 -14.56 -12.07 -28.03
C ARG A 584 -14.77 -11.86 -29.52
N THR A 585 -15.41 -12.83 -30.18
CA THR A 585 -15.75 -12.72 -31.60
C THR A 585 -16.50 -11.40 -31.84
N TYR A 586 -15.98 -10.59 -32.76
CA TYR A 586 -16.54 -9.27 -32.98
C TYR A 586 -17.96 -9.35 -33.55
N GLU A 587 -18.88 -8.66 -32.88
CA GLU A 587 -20.20 -8.30 -33.39
C GLU A 587 -20.42 -6.80 -33.15
N PRO A 588 -20.96 -6.02 -34.12
CA PRO A 588 -21.13 -4.58 -33.93
C PRO A 588 -22.17 -4.27 -32.85
N PRO A 589 -22.00 -3.15 -32.10
CA PRO A 589 -23.03 -2.64 -31.19
C PRO A 589 -24.37 -2.47 -31.92
N LYS A 590 -25.47 -2.86 -31.26
CA LYS A 590 -26.84 -2.78 -31.79
C LYS A 590 -27.63 -1.68 -31.10
N GLY A 591 -28.25 -0.83 -31.92
CA GLY A 591 -29.11 0.25 -31.43
C GLY A 591 -28.33 1.43 -30.85
N PRO A 592 -29.04 2.50 -30.45
CA PRO A 592 -28.42 3.77 -30.06
C PRO A 592 -27.61 3.67 -28.76
N ILE A 593 -28.08 2.89 -27.77
CA ILE A 593 -27.45 2.82 -26.45
C ILE A 593 -26.13 2.05 -26.50
N GLU A 594 -26.10 0.84 -27.09
CA GLU A 594 -24.84 0.11 -27.23
C GLU A 594 -23.83 0.91 -28.07
N THR A 595 -24.28 1.63 -29.10
CA THR A 595 -23.40 2.47 -29.93
C THR A 595 -22.78 3.61 -29.12
N ALA A 596 -23.57 4.30 -28.30
CA ALA A 596 -23.08 5.36 -27.43
C ALA A 596 -22.16 4.81 -26.32
N LEU A 597 -22.53 3.69 -25.69
CA LEU A 597 -21.66 3.02 -24.70
C LEU A 597 -20.34 2.56 -25.31
N ALA A 598 -20.36 2.00 -26.52
CA ALA A 598 -19.14 1.62 -27.23
C ALA A 598 -18.24 2.82 -27.48
N ALA A 599 -18.80 4.00 -27.82
CA ALA A 599 -18.03 5.24 -27.96
C ALA A 599 -17.38 5.67 -26.65
N ILE A 600 -18.11 5.59 -25.52
CA ILE A 600 -17.54 5.88 -24.21
C ILE A 600 -16.40 4.90 -23.87
N TRP A 601 -16.59 3.61 -24.13
CA TRP A 601 -15.58 2.58 -23.88
C TRP A 601 -14.34 2.78 -24.76
N MET A 602 -14.52 3.07 -26.04
CA MET A 602 -13.41 3.36 -26.97
C MET A 602 -12.58 4.55 -26.49
N ASP A 603 -13.19 5.63 -26.01
CA ASP A 603 -12.46 6.79 -25.49
C ASP A 603 -11.74 6.48 -24.18
N LEU A 604 -12.41 5.82 -23.23
CA LEU A 604 -11.83 5.49 -21.92
C LEU A 604 -10.71 4.46 -22.01
N LEU A 605 -10.87 3.43 -22.84
CA LEU A 605 -9.92 2.33 -23.01
C LEU A 605 -8.91 2.62 -24.13
N ARG A 606 -9.06 3.74 -24.86
CA ARG A 606 -8.25 4.14 -26.02
C ARG A 606 -8.19 3.07 -27.11
N LEU A 607 -9.34 2.45 -27.41
CA LEU A 607 -9.48 1.40 -28.40
C LEU A 607 -10.08 1.94 -29.70
N SER A 608 -9.67 1.37 -30.83
CA SER A 608 -10.24 1.73 -32.14
C SER A 608 -11.65 1.16 -32.35
N ARG A 609 -12.00 0.11 -31.61
CA ARG A 609 -13.23 -0.65 -31.78
C ARG A 609 -13.61 -1.38 -30.48
N VAL A 610 -14.91 -1.42 -30.20
CA VAL A 610 -15.53 -2.24 -29.14
C VAL A 610 -16.68 -3.04 -29.75
N GLY A 611 -16.66 -4.35 -29.56
CA GLY A 611 -17.70 -5.28 -29.95
C GLY A 611 -18.78 -5.44 -28.86
N ARG A 612 -19.95 -5.89 -29.29
CA ARG A 612 -21.13 -6.11 -28.45
C ARG A 612 -20.91 -7.12 -27.31
N HIS A 613 -20.09 -8.13 -27.56
CA HIS A 613 -19.76 -9.18 -26.59
C HIS A 613 -18.49 -8.89 -25.79
N ASP A 614 -17.80 -7.77 -26.07
CA ASP A 614 -16.56 -7.45 -25.38
C ASP A 614 -16.83 -7.14 -23.91
N HIS A 615 -15.92 -7.61 -23.07
CA HIS A 615 -15.98 -7.50 -21.63
C HIS A 615 -15.09 -6.33 -21.17
N PHE A 616 -15.65 -5.40 -20.39
CA PHE A 616 -14.96 -4.15 -20.02
C PHE A 616 -13.57 -4.39 -19.41
N PHE A 617 -13.49 -5.34 -18.48
CA PHE A 617 -12.26 -5.68 -17.76
C PHE A 617 -11.31 -6.57 -18.57
N ASP A 618 -11.79 -7.21 -19.63
CA ASP A 618 -10.93 -8.00 -20.53
C ASP A 618 -10.18 -7.10 -21.49
N LEU A 619 -10.81 -5.98 -21.85
CA LEU A 619 -10.25 -4.90 -22.66
C LEU A 619 -9.32 -3.94 -21.89
N GLY A 620 -8.91 -4.30 -20.66
CA GLY A 620 -8.03 -3.48 -19.83
C GLY A 620 -8.75 -2.47 -18.93
N GLY A 621 -10.09 -2.51 -18.87
CA GLY A 621 -10.87 -1.74 -17.90
C GLY A 621 -10.56 -2.12 -16.46
N HIS A 622 -10.70 -1.16 -15.55
CA HIS A 622 -10.45 -1.35 -14.12
C HIS A 622 -11.29 -0.38 -13.28
N SER A 623 -11.31 -0.55 -11.96
CA SER A 623 -12.21 0.18 -11.04
C SER A 623 -12.16 1.70 -11.22
N LEU A 624 -10.98 2.28 -11.41
CA LEU A 624 -10.81 3.71 -11.68
C LEU A 624 -11.43 4.15 -13.03
N LEU A 625 -11.26 3.37 -14.11
CA LEU A 625 -11.93 3.64 -15.39
C LEU A 625 -13.44 3.38 -15.31
N ALA A 626 -13.87 2.39 -14.52
CA ALA A 626 -15.27 2.11 -14.28
C ALA A 626 -15.96 3.31 -13.59
N VAL A 627 -15.30 3.98 -12.62
CA VAL A 627 -15.83 5.21 -12.01
C VAL A 627 -16.06 6.30 -13.08
N ARG A 628 -15.07 6.50 -13.98
CA ARG A 628 -15.17 7.46 -15.08
C ARG A 628 -16.28 7.08 -16.07
N LEU A 629 -16.41 5.80 -16.39
CA LEU A 629 -17.47 5.24 -17.23
C LEU A 629 -18.85 5.56 -16.63
N LEU A 630 -19.09 5.19 -15.37
CA LEU A 630 -20.39 5.40 -14.73
C LEU A 630 -20.75 6.88 -14.63
N SER A 631 -19.77 7.75 -14.36
CA SER A 631 -19.99 9.21 -14.39
C SER A 631 -20.42 9.72 -15.77
N ARG A 632 -19.80 9.23 -16.84
CA ARG A 632 -20.21 9.58 -18.22
C ARG A 632 -21.57 9.00 -18.58
N VAL A 633 -21.84 7.76 -18.20
CA VAL A 633 -23.16 7.12 -18.41
C VAL A 633 -24.27 7.93 -17.72
N GLN A 634 -24.06 8.37 -16.48
CA GLN A 634 -25.01 9.24 -15.79
C GLN A 634 -25.23 10.55 -16.56
N ASN A 635 -24.16 11.18 -17.04
CA ASN A 635 -24.26 12.47 -17.74
C ASN A 635 -24.94 12.34 -19.12
N GLU A 636 -24.72 11.23 -19.81
CA GLU A 636 -25.19 11.03 -21.19
C GLU A 636 -26.59 10.43 -21.26
N PHE A 637 -26.93 9.52 -20.35
CA PHE A 637 -28.21 8.80 -20.37
C PHE A 637 -29.17 9.21 -19.24
N ASP A 638 -28.74 10.04 -18.30
CA ASP A 638 -29.49 10.39 -17.07
C ASP A 638 -29.88 9.17 -16.22
N VAL A 639 -29.16 8.06 -16.38
CA VAL A 639 -29.39 6.81 -15.65
C VAL A 639 -28.31 6.62 -14.60
N PHE A 640 -28.73 6.47 -13.34
CA PHE A 640 -27.80 6.12 -12.26
C PHE A 640 -27.46 4.64 -12.28
N ALA A 641 -26.33 4.30 -12.90
CA ALA A 641 -25.73 2.97 -12.82
C ALA A 641 -24.78 2.90 -11.62
N ASP A 642 -24.92 1.85 -10.80
CA ASP A 642 -23.88 1.53 -9.81
C ASP A 642 -22.85 0.58 -10.45
N ILE A 643 -21.68 0.43 -9.84
CA ILE A 643 -20.65 -0.45 -10.43
C ILE A 643 -21.08 -1.91 -10.42
N ARG A 644 -21.92 -2.32 -9.47
CA ARG A 644 -22.36 -3.72 -9.33
C ARG A 644 -23.09 -4.15 -10.60
N MET A 645 -23.84 -3.23 -11.20
CA MET A 645 -24.40 -3.43 -12.54
C MET A 645 -23.31 -3.75 -13.56
N LEU A 646 -22.19 -3.00 -13.60
CA LEU A 646 -21.08 -3.28 -14.52
C LEU A 646 -20.38 -4.61 -14.19
N PHE A 647 -20.16 -4.96 -12.92
CA PHE A 647 -19.54 -6.24 -12.56
C PHE A 647 -20.46 -7.44 -12.84
N ASN A 648 -21.77 -7.30 -12.62
CA ASN A 648 -22.74 -8.36 -12.89
C ASN A 648 -23.06 -8.48 -14.39
N HIS A 649 -22.94 -7.37 -15.14
CA HIS A 649 -23.20 -7.29 -16.56
C HIS A 649 -22.01 -6.66 -17.31
N PRO A 650 -20.83 -7.30 -17.30
CA PRO A 650 -19.58 -6.68 -17.73
C PRO A 650 -19.37 -6.65 -19.24
N THR A 651 -20.28 -7.25 -20.02
CA THR A 651 -20.26 -7.16 -21.49
C THR A 651 -21.09 -5.97 -21.97
N LEU A 652 -20.69 -5.36 -23.10
CA LEU A 652 -21.38 -4.18 -23.64
C LEU A 652 -22.89 -4.39 -23.81
N GLU A 653 -23.30 -5.53 -24.37
CA GLU A 653 -24.72 -5.93 -24.52
C GLU A 653 -25.43 -5.99 -23.16
N THR A 654 -24.92 -6.82 -22.25
CA THR A 654 -25.59 -7.03 -20.96
C THR A 654 -25.64 -5.76 -20.13
N PHE A 655 -24.62 -4.91 -20.22
CA PHE A 655 -24.59 -3.63 -19.52
C PHE A 655 -25.64 -2.67 -20.09
N SER A 656 -25.75 -2.59 -21.42
CA SER A 656 -26.78 -1.81 -22.11
C SER A 656 -28.19 -2.27 -21.73
N GLU A 657 -28.43 -3.57 -21.66
CA GLU A 657 -29.72 -4.14 -21.24
C GLU A 657 -30.05 -3.79 -19.77
N ALA A 658 -29.07 -3.92 -18.88
CA ALA A 658 -29.23 -3.59 -17.47
C ALA A 658 -29.53 -2.08 -17.26
N LEU A 659 -28.87 -1.21 -18.03
CA LEU A 659 -29.15 0.24 -18.05
C LEU A 659 -30.58 0.54 -18.50
N LEU A 660 -31.02 -0.10 -19.59
CA LEU A 660 -32.38 0.04 -20.11
C LEU A 660 -33.45 -0.41 -19.11
N MET A 661 -33.24 -1.54 -18.45
CA MET A 661 -34.17 -2.02 -17.41
C MET A 661 -34.26 -1.03 -16.26
N LYS A 662 -33.14 -0.43 -15.85
CA LYS A 662 -33.13 0.54 -14.76
C LYS A 662 -33.77 1.87 -15.16
N ALA A 663 -33.57 2.33 -16.40
CA ALA A 663 -34.24 3.50 -16.95
C ALA A 663 -35.76 3.33 -17.07
N ALA A 664 -36.25 2.10 -17.24
CA ALA A 664 -37.68 1.80 -17.29
C ALA A 664 -38.34 1.69 -15.90
N LEU A 665 -37.54 1.58 -14.83
CA LEU A 665 -37.99 1.40 -13.44
C LEU A 665 -37.89 2.67 -12.59
N GLY A 666 -37.14 3.68 -13.04
CA GLY A 666 -37.05 5.02 -12.43
C GLY A 666 -37.93 6.01 -13.18
#